data_AF-A0A8G1X9V3-F1
#
_entry.id   AF-A0A8G1X9V3-F1
#
_cell.length_a   1.000
_cell.length_b   1.000
_cell.length_c   1.000
_cell.angle_alpha   90.00
_cell.angle_beta   90.00
_cell.angle_gamma   90.00
#
_symmetry.space_group_name_H-M   'P 1'
#
loop_
_entity.id
_entity.type
_entity.pdbx_description
1 polymer ?
#
loop_
_entity_poly.entity_id
_entity_poly.type
_entity_poly.pdbx_seq_one_letter_code
_entity_poly.pdbx_strand_id
1 'polypeptide(L)'
;MSLDVQTWLRTAGTPGHAAPTTALLPGLPGADERLHAVIAAAASFEERAAARDDGQALFTPDPAEDRRSRTAAVETWLRRAAGDQRSAGVLLDHLAETGRPLGDGLRRVRLADPAKLPSWAYPLAVFLRAQSQAPATGPGAVAAGFRAAADALLPAGDGSVLGVPVTAKGRADVVGTLTGRLVEVANLTLCQEFQLATGRPRATGWDAEGGPDASAAGWLARLERLPALAYLIGTVCRQWQEMYTEMFARLSADRAGLVAEMWGGTDPGALDSVHGDAGDRHAQGRSVALLRFESGAGVVYKPKDMRHATAFLGLVERLNRELSLDLPLRTVLIRSDRGDDGHGASLSTDCSGDYGWEELVPSRPCADRAGFARFYRRLGMTIRLVQLLEGRDLWADNLLADGEHPVLIDLECLLYPRVQAPPVLTESQHGLLDELETTVVRTAMAFQAWTPAGRTDALDIGCLSRVGSLETAPGVPALPLPAYRPVHDGQPADPWQYTEEVVDGYREMHAALHRLRGELADPEGPLGGFRGIWVRYIWRHTWDGYKILRASTSPLALDDGATRETVIAGALRGAVTARAGDAARGDLLEVVLAELDSFRSFDIPFFRSLTTSSSVFTADGREVPGHFQSTGWQRLQQRVAELDGFDLEGHVAVLSGCTDAARAGTEQPPAKPARPLRAAEPPTSGELLAAATALGDRILADRRPTGWLGQSWYPGTGLRQVEALGPDLTSGTLGIALLLAELWSATGEPRFHRAAHGLLAEAAALIDPKEPMAFAFAGDSRLASGAPVPGGFFGPGAIIHGLARGGLLLGETDFLTAAQALVPGAVSVAESASNRPGRPVRIPHADVPLGTAGLLLNLLRLRRAAGAGHADTDRAIRQLAAGAIDRLADEHTAFDFLELVPGGTDSIAAALARTLAEAPALLADPEDVRARLHAHRFATGTRSGRLACLDTAVSLGADAVDGADLGALAPPVTGPELAALTGRALLAAATEALTAAEAGLVHTLPEDAAEALLPGPFYDGREAAALMVRELLTRHRLHGTWFPDRAAHDAVNLGALDGTVAVGLLLLRLHDASAAPLATLR
;
A
#
# COMPACT_ATOMS: atom_id res chain seq x y z
N MET A 1 32.32 29.31 -8.33
CA MET A 1 31.50 30.22 -7.50
C MET A 1 32.16 31.59 -7.41
N SER A 2 31.42 32.69 -7.58
CA SER A 2 31.94 34.03 -7.27
C SER A 2 32.13 34.23 -5.76
N LEU A 3 32.95 35.20 -5.36
CA LEU A 3 33.18 35.55 -3.95
C LEU A 3 31.88 35.91 -3.22
N ASP A 4 30.88 36.48 -3.90
CA ASP A 4 29.57 36.83 -3.33
C ASP A 4 28.73 35.59 -3.00
N VAL A 5 28.75 34.55 -3.85
CA VAL A 5 28.04 33.28 -3.59
C VAL A 5 28.72 32.50 -2.46
N GLN A 6 30.06 32.55 -2.36
CA GLN A 6 30.77 31.99 -1.21
C GLN A 6 30.46 32.76 0.09
N THR A 7 30.22 34.07 0.03
CA THR A 7 29.87 34.87 1.20
C THR A 7 28.47 34.51 1.70
N TRP A 8 27.52 34.28 0.79
CA TRP A 8 26.15 33.85 1.12
C TRP A 8 26.06 32.41 1.66
N LEU A 9 26.79 31.45 1.06
CA LEU A 9 26.86 30.09 1.60
C LEU A 9 27.65 30.02 2.92
N ARG A 10 28.68 30.86 3.12
CA ARG A 10 29.40 30.97 4.40
C ARG A 10 28.54 31.58 5.51
N THR A 11 27.61 32.50 5.18
CA THR A 11 26.66 33.05 6.16
C THR A 11 25.61 32.04 6.63
N ALA A 12 25.39 30.94 5.89
CA ALA A 12 24.43 29.90 6.26
C ALA A 12 24.99 28.77 7.15
N GLY A 13 26.32 28.62 7.26
CA GLY A 13 26.88 27.37 7.83
C GLY A 13 28.17 27.44 8.65
N THR A 14 28.76 28.60 8.92
CA THR A 14 30.05 28.66 9.66
C THR A 14 29.86 29.09 11.11
N PRO A 15 30.07 28.22 12.13
CA PRO A 15 30.14 28.66 13.52
C PRO A 15 31.46 29.43 13.70
N GLY A 16 31.41 30.76 13.77
CA GLY A 16 32.62 31.54 14.04
C GLY A 16 32.69 32.99 13.58
N HIS A 17 31.68 33.56 12.93
CA HIS A 17 31.66 35.01 12.69
C HIS A 17 30.86 35.76 13.75
N ALA A 18 31.48 36.83 14.27
CA ALA A 18 30.96 37.68 15.33
C ALA A 18 29.54 38.15 15.01
N ALA A 19 28.64 38.00 15.99
CA ALA A 19 27.26 38.43 15.90
C ALA A 19 27.16 39.89 15.40
N PRO A 20 26.18 40.22 14.53
CA PRO A 20 25.77 41.60 14.39
C PRO A 20 25.37 42.10 15.78
N THR A 21 25.93 43.24 16.19
CA THR A 21 25.80 43.90 17.50
C THR A 21 24.39 44.46 17.77
N THR A 22 23.34 43.80 17.28
CA THR A 22 21.93 44.21 17.33
C THR A 22 21.08 43.14 18.00
N ALA A 23 20.13 43.56 18.83
CA ALA A 23 19.11 42.69 19.45
C ALA A 23 18.45 41.75 18.42
N LEU A 24 18.16 40.51 18.81
CA LEU A 24 17.53 39.50 17.93
C LEU A 24 16.10 39.91 17.55
N LEU A 25 15.36 40.46 18.51
CA LEU A 25 14.00 40.95 18.35
C LEU A 25 13.90 42.42 18.80
N PRO A 26 14.34 43.37 17.96
CA PRO A 26 14.28 44.79 18.30
C PRO A 26 12.82 45.25 18.44
N GLY A 27 12.51 45.97 19.52
CA GLY A 27 11.18 46.55 19.76
C GLY A 27 10.29 45.80 20.75
N LEU A 28 10.68 44.61 21.23
CA LEU A 28 9.96 43.85 22.26
C LEU A 28 10.80 43.70 23.55
N PRO A 29 10.41 44.31 24.68
CA PRO A 29 11.18 44.23 25.93
C PRO A 29 11.38 42.79 26.42
N GLY A 30 12.63 42.41 26.71
CA GLY A 30 12.99 41.08 27.23
C GLY A 30 12.83 39.93 26.22
N ALA A 31 12.53 40.23 24.95
CA ALA A 31 12.23 39.21 23.95
C ALA A 31 13.43 38.31 23.60
N ASP A 32 14.65 38.84 23.61
CA ASP A 32 15.87 38.07 23.34
C ASP A 32 16.11 36.98 24.41
N GLU A 33 15.95 37.32 25.70
CA GLU A 33 16.09 36.36 26.80
C GLU A 33 15.01 35.26 26.74
N ARG A 34 13.77 35.65 26.43
CA ARG A 34 12.66 34.73 26.19
C ARG A 34 12.93 33.79 25.01
N LEU A 35 13.43 34.34 23.90
CA LEU A 35 13.79 33.56 22.71
C LEU A 35 14.96 32.61 22.99
N HIS A 36 15.96 33.01 23.77
CA HIS A 36 17.04 32.13 24.19
C HIS A 36 16.54 30.93 25.01
N ALA A 37 15.57 31.14 25.91
CA ALA A 37 14.94 30.07 26.66
C ALA A 37 14.16 29.11 25.75
N VAL A 38 13.42 29.65 24.77
CA VAL A 38 12.76 28.86 23.72
C VAL A 38 13.77 28.03 22.94
N ILE A 39 14.90 28.62 22.53
CA ILE A 39 15.93 27.92 21.76
C ILE A 39 16.53 26.75 22.55
N ALA A 40 16.81 26.95 23.84
CA ALA A 40 17.29 25.89 24.72
C ALA A 40 16.27 24.75 24.88
N ALA A 41 14.99 25.08 25.07
CA ALA A 41 13.92 24.08 25.17
C ALA A 41 13.64 23.37 23.83
N ALA A 42 13.88 24.04 22.70
CA ALA A 42 13.68 23.50 21.36
C ALA A 42 14.85 22.65 20.85
N ALA A 43 16.00 22.67 21.56
CA ALA A 43 17.21 21.94 21.15
C ALA A 43 16.90 20.48 20.79
N SER A 44 17.41 20.04 19.65
CA SER A 44 17.26 18.68 19.12
C SER A 44 17.98 17.64 19.99
N PHE A 45 17.69 16.37 19.75
CA PHE A 45 18.34 15.24 20.43
C PHE A 45 19.88 15.29 20.30
N GLU A 46 20.39 15.60 19.10
CA GLU A 46 21.83 15.68 18.82
C GLU A 46 22.48 16.90 19.50
N GLU A 47 21.83 18.06 19.48
CA GLU A 47 22.30 19.26 20.17
C GLU A 47 22.37 19.03 21.70
N ARG A 48 21.40 18.31 22.26
CA ARG A 48 21.40 17.90 23.68
C ARG A 48 22.51 16.92 23.99
N ALA A 49 22.70 15.92 23.15
CA ALA A 49 23.77 14.92 23.30
C ALA A 49 25.16 15.58 23.21
N ALA A 50 25.33 16.57 22.35
CA ALA A 50 26.57 17.31 22.18
C ALA A 50 26.87 18.34 23.29
N ALA A 51 25.91 18.65 24.17
CA ALA A 51 26.06 19.68 25.20
C ALA A 51 27.19 19.37 26.20
N ARG A 52 27.97 20.38 26.58
CA ARG A 52 29.16 20.21 27.44
C ARG A 52 29.64 21.55 28.01
N ASP A 53 30.20 21.51 29.21
CA ASP A 53 30.71 22.68 29.93
C ASP A 53 32.17 22.99 29.54
N ASP A 54 32.44 23.20 28.25
CA ASP A 54 33.79 23.43 27.70
C ASP A 54 34.00 24.81 27.06
N GLY A 55 32.95 25.65 27.03
CA GLY A 55 32.95 26.97 26.41
C GLY A 55 32.98 26.97 24.86
N GLN A 56 32.98 25.79 24.23
CA GLN A 56 32.94 25.62 22.78
C GLN A 56 31.58 25.13 22.28
N ALA A 57 30.88 24.30 23.05
CA ALA A 57 29.55 23.83 22.70
C ALA A 57 28.50 24.95 22.69
N LEU A 58 27.48 24.80 21.83
CA LEU A 58 26.34 25.72 21.77
C LEU A 58 25.45 25.63 23.02
N PHE A 59 25.39 24.44 23.62
CA PHE A 59 24.54 24.14 24.76
C PHE A 59 25.37 23.56 25.91
N THR A 60 24.95 23.84 27.14
CA THR A 60 25.42 23.21 28.37
C THR A 60 24.29 22.40 29.03
N PRO A 61 24.59 21.32 29.77
CA PRO A 61 23.60 20.64 30.57
C PRO A 61 22.93 21.59 31.57
N ASP A 62 21.63 21.46 31.78
CA ASP A 62 20.94 22.26 32.79
C ASP A 62 21.33 21.78 34.21
N PRO A 63 22.01 22.59 35.03
CA PRO A 63 22.42 22.19 36.38
C PRO A 63 21.24 21.98 37.35
N ALA A 64 20.05 22.47 37.00
CA ALA A 64 18.83 22.31 37.78
C ALA A 64 18.05 21.05 37.41
N GLU A 65 18.48 20.27 36.40
CA GLU A 65 17.85 19.00 36.07
C GLU A 65 18.09 17.96 37.18
N ASP A 66 17.01 17.41 37.73
CA ASP A 66 17.11 16.32 38.69
C ASP A 66 17.19 14.94 38.00
N ARG A 67 17.84 13.99 38.67
CA ARG A 67 18.05 12.63 38.14
C ARG A 67 16.73 11.88 37.86
N ARG A 68 15.65 12.12 38.62
CA ARG A 68 14.37 11.41 38.44
C ARG A 68 13.68 11.86 37.16
N SER A 69 13.68 13.16 36.89
CA SER A 69 13.13 13.73 35.65
C SER A 69 13.81 13.14 34.41
N ARG A 70 15.16 13.07 34.43
CA ARG A 70 15.93 12.43 33.35
C ARG A 70 15.61 10.95 33.19
N THR A 71 15.53 10.20 34.29
CA THR A 71 15.16 8.77 34.25
C THR A 71 13.75 8.57 33.65
N ALA A 72 12.78 9.39 34.03
CA ALA A 72 11.41 9.30 33.52
C ALA A 72 11.33 9.57 32.00
N ALA A 73 12.11 10.53 31.50
CA ALA A 73 12.22 10.80 30.06
C ALA A 73 12.79 9.58 29.31
N VAL A 74 13.87 8.99 29.81
CA VAL A 74 14.49 7.77 29.24
C VAL A 74 13.52 6.59 29.24
N GLU A 75 12.82 6.34 30.35
CA GLU A 75 11.84 5.24 30.46
C GLU A 75 10.66 5.42 29.48
N THR A 76 10.18 6.65 29.33
CA THR A 76 9.09 6.97 28.40
C THR A 76 9.54 6.75 26.96
N TRP A 77 10.74 7.21 26.62
CA TRP A 77 11.34 7.00 25.31
C TRP A 77 11.53 5.52 25.00
N LEU A 78 12.09 4.73 25.93
CA LEU A 78 12.31 3.28 25.73
C LEU A 78 10.99 2.52 25.56
N ARG A 79 9.95 2.86 26.33
CA ARG A 79 8.62 2.26 26.18
C ARG A 79 8.04 2.54 24.78
N ARG A 80 8.30 3.72 24.25
CA ARG A 80 7.86 4.12 22.92
C ARG A 80 8.67 3.45 21.80
N ALA A 81 9.99 3.40 21.94
CA ALA A 81 10.92 2.82 20.96
C ALA A 81 10.87 1.29 20.90
N ALA A 82 10.86 0.62 22.06
CA ALA A 82 11.02 -0.84 22.14
C ALA A 82 9.75 -1.59 22.56
N GLY A 83 8.81 -0.93 23.24
CA GLY A 83 7.53 -1.52 23.63
C GLY A 83 7.53 -2.40 24.88
N ASP A 84 8.51 -3.28 25.01
CA ASP A 84 8.69 -4.18 26.15
C ASP A 84 10.13 -4.13 26.71
N GLN A 85 10.35 -4.76 27.87
CA GLN A 85 11.64 -4.71 28.56
C GLN A 85 12.76 -5.48 27.85
N ARG A 86 12.47 -6.61 27.21
CA ARG A 86 13.48 -7.41 26.50
C ARG A 86 13.99 -6.64 25.29
N SER A 87 13.06 -6.10 24.50
CA SER A 87 13.33 -5.25 23.34
C SER A 87 14.11 -3.99 23.75
N ALA A 88 13.80 -3.40 24.92
CA ALA A 88 14.53 -2.24 25.43
C ALA A 88 16.00 -2.58 25.77
N GLY A 89 16.25 -3.76 26.34
CA GLY A 89 17.61 -4.26 26.58
C GLY A 89 18.42 -4.35 25.29
N VAL A 90 17.85 -5.00 24.25
CA VAL A 90 18.49 -5.12 22.93
C VAL A 90 18.85 -3.77 22.33
N LEU A 91 17.95 -2.79 22.42
CA LEU A 91 18.21 -1.44 21.93
C LEU A 91 19.33 -0.74 22.71
N LEU A 92 19.36 -0.86 24.04
CA LEU A 92 20.39 -0.26 24.87
C LEU A 92 21.77 -0.87 24.63
N ASP A 93 21.83 -2.20 24.49
CA ASP A 93 23.07 -2.91 24.18
C ASP A 93 23.64 -2.43 22.83
N HIS A 94 22.79 -2.36 21.80
CA HIS A 94 23.19 -1.87 20.47
C HIS A 94 23.65 -0.40 20.49
N LEU A 95 22.93 0.47 21.22
CA LEU A 95 23.34 1.87 21.38
C LEU A 95 24.67 2.00 22.14
N ALA A 96 24.94 1.13 23.12
CA ALA A 96 26.22 1.11 23.82
C ALA A 96 27.37 0.60 22.92
N GLU A 97 27.14 -0.48 22.16
CA GLU A 97 28.09 -1.03 21.18
C GLU A 97 28.47 -0.01 20.11
N THR A 98 27.52 0.82 19.68
CA THR A 98 27.71 1.86 18.65
C THR A 98 28.11 3.23 19.22
N GLY A 99 28.29 3.35 20.54
CA GLY A 99 28.76 4.58 21.19
C GLY A 99 27.75 5.73 21.21
N ARG A 100 26.44 5.45 21.24
CA ARG A 100 25.34 6.43 21.22
C ARG A 100 24.57 6.45 22.57
N PRO A 101 25.09 7.12 23.63
CA PRO A 101 24.43 7.12 24.94
C PRO A 101 23.09 7.86 24.89
N LEU A 102 21.99 7.13 25.13
CA LEU A 102 20.62 7.67 25.08
C LEU A 102 20.37 8.82 26.07
N GLY A 103 20.95 8.71 27.28
CA GLY A 103 20.65 9.62 28.39
C GLY A 103 21.02 11.08 28.13
N ASP A 104 22.04 11.35 27.31
CA ASP A 104 22.50 12.70 27.04
C ASP A 104 21.65 13.42 25.99
N GLY A 105 20.97 12.70 25.09
CA GLY A 105 20.09 13.29 24.09
C GLY A 105 18.70 13.68 24.63
N LEU A 106 18.32 13.19 25.82
CA LEU A 106 17.02 13.47 26.45
C LEU A 106 17.09 14.43 27.66
N ARG A 107 18.28 14.94 27.98
CA ARG A 107 18.47 15.87 29.10
C ARG A 107 18.02 17.29 28.78
N ARG A 108 17.75 18.08 29.82
CA ARG A 108 17.58 19.54 29.72
C ARG A 108 18.92 20.23 29.47
N VAL A 109 18.87 21.28 28.67
CA VAL A 109 20.04 22.08 28.30
C VAL A 109 19.74 23.57 28.37
N ARG A 110 20.80 24.39 28.41
CA ARG A 110 20.76 25.85 28.29
C ARG A 110 21.74 26.30 27.22
N LEU A 111 21.55 27.49 26.66
CA LEU A 111 22.54 28.07 25.77
C LEU A 111 23.82 28.40 26.55
N ALA A 112 24.97 27.96 26.04
CA ALA A 112 26.27 28.19 26.66
C ALA A 112 26.69 29.66 26.54
N ASP A 113 26.44 30.24 25.36
CA ASP A 113 26.74 31.63 25.01
C ASP A 113 25.54 32.20 24.24
N PRO A 114 24.79 33.16 24.82
CA PRO A 114 23.67 33.81 24.14
C PRO A 114 24.04 34.49 22.81
N ALA A 115 25.31 34.80 22.58
CA ALA A 115 25.78 35.36 21.30
C ALA A 115 25.99 34.31 20.20
N LYS A 116 25.96 33.01 20.53
CA LYS A 116 26.17 31.90 19.59
C LYS A 116 24.92 31.04 19.51
N LEU A 117 24.18 31.20 18.43
CA LEU A 117 22.96 30.44 18.20
C LEU A 117 23.21 29.23 17.27
N PRO A 118 22.41 28.16 17.39
CA PRO A 118 22.39 27.10 16.38
C PRO A 118 21.92 27.62 15.02
N SER A 119 22.32 26.96 13.92
CA SER A 119 22.10 27.45 12.56
C SER A 119 20.62 27.71 12.22
N TRP A 120 19.71 26.92 12.76
CA TRP A 120 18.25 27.07 12.56
C TRP A 120 17.66 28.29 13.28
N ALA A 121 18.32 28.81 14.33
CA ALA A 121 17.79 29.92 15.13
C ALA A 121 17.98 31.29 14.44
N TYR A 122 18.96 31.45 13.56
CA TYR A 122 19.14 32.68 12.78
C TYR A 122 17.95 32.96 11.82
N PRO A 123 17.55 32.02 10.94
CA PRO A 123 16.37 32.22 10.10
C PRO A 123 15.06 32.27 10.90
N LEU A 124 14.98 31.65 12.09
CA LEU A 124 13.87 31.87 13.01
C LEU A 124 13.79 33.34 13.48
N ALA A 125 14.93 33.95 13.83
CA ALA A 125 14.95 35.36 14.21
C ALA A 125 14.57 36.29 13.04
N VAL A 126 14.94 35.94 11.79
CA VAL A 126 14.45 36.64 10.59
C VAL A 126 12.94 36.48 10.43
N PHE A 127 12.42 35.26 10.58
CA PHE A 127 10.99 34.97 10.55
C PHE A 127 10.23 35.84 11.56
N LEU A 128 10.65 35.89 12.82
CA LEU A 128 10.00 36.67 13.87
C LEU A 128 10.06 38.19 13.61
N ARG A 129 11.17 38.70 13.08
CA ARG A 129 11.32 40.12 12.72
C ARG A 129 10.44 40.54 11.54
N ALA A 130 10.16 39.61 10.63
CA ALA A 130 9.28 39.86 9.49
C ALA A 130 7.79 39.95 9.87
N GLN A 131 7.42 39.54 11.09
CA GLN A 131 6.04 39.59 11.56
C GLN A 131 5.61 41.02 11.92
N SER A 132 4.29 41.24 11.92
CA SER A 132 3.71 42.53 12.35
C SER A 132 4.13 42.87 13.78
N GLN A 133 4.48 44.14 14.02
CA GLN A 133 4.77 44.63 15.37
C GLN A 133 3.49 44.88 16.19
N ALA A 134 2.37 45.14 15.52
CA ALA A 134 1.06 45.26 16.15
C ALA A 134 0.31 43.92 16.12
N PRO A 135 -0.61 43.64 17.06
CA PRO A 135 -1.47 42.47 17.02
C PRO A 135 -2.16 42.31 15.66
N ALA A 136 -2.08 41.11 15.10
CA ALA A 136 -2.55 40.83 13.75
C ALA A 136 -3.40 39.55 13.75
N THR A 137 -4.71 39.70 13.94
CA THR A 137 -5.67 38.58 14.07
C THR A 137 -6.70 38.52 12.93
N GLY A 138 -6.65 39.46 11.99
CA GLY A 138 -7.59 39.51 10.86
C GLY A 138 -7.37 38.38 9.84
N PRO A 139 -8.33 38.15 8.93
CA PRO A 139 -8.19 37.20 7.83
C PRO A 139 -6.91 37.39 7.02
N GLY A 140 -6.16 36.32 6.76
CA GLY A 140 -4.93 36.30 5.97
C GLY A 140 -3.68 36.83 6.69
N ALA A 141 -3.77 37.19 7.97
CA ALA A 141 -2.66 37.79 8.71
C ALA A 141 -1.46 36.85 8.87
N VAL A 142 -1.71 35.56 9.13
CA VAL A 142 -0.64 34.56 9.27
C VAL A 142 0.03 34.31 7.92
N ALA A 143 -0.74 34.10 6.85
CA ALA A 143 -0.17 33.93 5.51
C ALA A 143 0.60 35.17 5.03
N ALA A 144 0.18 36.39 5.41
CA ALA A 144 0.93 37.60 5.14
C ALA A 144 2.29 37.61 5.87
N GLY A 145 2.32 37.22 7.14
CA GLY A 145 3.55 37.07 7.92
C GLY A 145 4.51 36.01 7.36
N PHE A 146 3.98 34.91 6.83
CA PHE A 146 4.78 33.88 6.16
C PHE A 146 5.41 34.39 4.86
N ARG A 147 4.65 35.11 4.03
CA ARG A 147 5.18 35.75 2.82
C ARG A 147 6.27 36.78 3.15
N ALA A 148 6.05 37.62 4.17
CA ALA A 148 7.04 38.59 4.62
C ALA A 148 8.35 37.92 5.09
N ALA A 149 8.26 36.79 5.80
CA ALA A 149 9.43 36.01 6.19
C ALA A 149 10.17 35.43 4.97
N ALA A 150 9.46 34.91 3.98
CA ALA A 150 10.06 34.42 2.74
C ALA A 150 10.78 35.54 1.97
N ASP A 151 10.14 36.71 1.84
CA ASP A 151 10.73 37.88 1.21
C ASP A 151 12.00 38.35 1.93
N ALA A 152 12.04 38.27 3.27
CA ALA A 152 13.20 38.66 4.06
C ALA A 152 14.36 37.64 3.99
N LEU A 153 14.07 36.38 3.71
CA LEU A 153 15.06 35.30 3.61
C LEU A 153 15.62 35.13 2.19
N LEU A 154 14.85 35.48 1.16
CA LEU A 154 15.29 35.41 -0.23
C LEU A 154 16.32 36.49 -0.54
N PRO A 155 17.41 36.19 -1.27
CA PRO A 155 18.38 37.20 -1.70
C PRO A 155 17.69 38.35 -2.47
N ALA A 156 18.00 39.59 -2.10
CA ALA A 156 17.46 40.78 -2.76
C ALA A 156 18.17 41.06 -4.12
N GLY A 157 17.39 41.43 -5.13
CA GLY A 157 17.88 41.91 -6.42
C GLY A 157 16.76 42.56 -7.25
N ASP A 158 17.09 43.62 -7.99
CA ASP A 158 16.15 44.30 -8.88
C ASP A 158 15.80 43.37 -10.07
N GLY A 159 14.67 42.68 -9.98
CA GLY A 159 14.18 41.79 -11.05
C GLY A 159 15.03 40.53 -11.29
N SER A 160 15.94 40.18 -10.38
CA SER A 160 16.77 38.98 -10.48
C SER A 160 17.09 38.36 -9.12
N VAL A 161 17.36 37.05 -9.11
CA VAL A 161 17.84 36.30 -7.94
C VAL A 161 19.17 35.64 -8.32
N LEU A 162 20.26 36.03 -7.64
CA LEU A 162 21.63 35.54 -7.91
C LEU A 162 22.03 35.61 -9.41
N GLY A 163 21.61 36.67 -10.10
CA GLY A 163 21.91 36.90 -11.52
C GLY A 163 20.98 36.20 -12.51
N VAL A 164 20.01 35.42 -12.04
CA VAL A 164 18.93 34.86 -12.88
C VAL A 164 17.79 35.87 -12.94
N PRO A 165 17.37 36.35 -14.13
CA PRO A 165 16.17 37.18 -14.25
C PRO A 165 14.91 36.41 -13.83
N VAL A 166 14.06 37.00 -12.99
CA VAL A 166 12.84 36.36 -12.47
C VAL A 166 11.66 37.32 -12.58
N THR A 167 10.54 36.87 -13.12
CA THR A 167 9.32 37.69 -13.18
C THR A 167 8.69 37.84 -11.79
N ALA A 168 7.77 38.80 -11.62
CA ALA A 168 7.05 38.95 -10.35
C ALA A 168 6.27 37.68 -9.96
N LYS A 169 5.76 36.95 -10.96
CA LYS A 169 5.07 35.68 -10.77
C LYS A 169 6.03 34.59 -10.30
N GLY A 170 7.16 34.39 -10.98
CA GLY A 170 8.17 33.42 -10.57
C GLY A 170 8.70 33.68 -9.16
N ARG A 171 8.86 34.95 -8.77
CA ARG A 171 9.24 35.33 -7.40
C ARG A 171 8.14 35.01 -6.39
N ALA A 172 6.87 35.25 -6.72
CA ALA A 172 5.75 34.91 -5.86
C ALA A 172 5.60 33.39 -5.67
N ASP A 173 5.88 32.60 -6.70
CA ASP A 173 5.88 31.13 -6.64
C ASP A 173 6.93 30.60 -5.65
N VAL A 174 8.18 31.11 -5.72
CA VAL A 174 9.26 30.76 -4.79
C VAL A 174 8.89 31.09 -3.34
N VAL A 175 8.30 32.27 -3.11
CA VAL A 175 7.75 32.70 -1.81
C VAL A 175 6.60 31.78 -1.35
N GLY A 176 5.77 31.34 -2.28
CA GLY A 176 4.69 30.39 -2.05
C GLY A 176 5.18 29.06 -1.48
N THR A 177 6.35 28.57 -1.92
CA THR A 177 6.94 27.31 -1.42
C THR A 177 7.26 27.39 0.08
N LEU A 178 7.93 28.46 0.57
CA LEU A 178 8.17 28.58 2.02
C LEU A 178 6.87 28.72 2.79
N THR A 179 5.91 29.47 2.24
CA THR A 179 4.59 29.63 2.85
C THR A 179 3.92 28.26 3.06
N GLY A 180 3.96 27.38 2.05
CA GLY A 180 3.47 26.00 2.16
C GLY A 180 4.17 25.18 3.24
N ARG A 181 5.51 25.22 3.31
CA ARG A 181 6.30 24.52 4.34
C ARG A 181 5.98 25.03 5.76
N LEU A 182 5.81 26.34 5.93
CA LEU A 182 5.42 26.96 7.20
C LEU A 182 3.97 26.62 7.61
N VAL A 183 3.07 26.50 6.64
CA VAL A 183 1.71 26.00 6.89
C VAL A 183 1.78 24.56 7.39
N GLU A 184 2.49 23.68 6.70
CA GLU A 184 2.57 22.27 7.06
C GLU A 184 3.03 22.03 8.50
N VAL A 185 4.07 22.75 8.94
CA VAL A 185 4.60 22.63 10.30
C VAL A 185 3.66 23.23 11.36
N ALA A 186 3.02 24.36 11.06
CA ALA A 186 2.21 25.10 12.03
C ALA A 186 0.73 24.68 12.06
N ASN A 187 0.25 23.96 11.04
CA ASN A 187 -1.18 23.77 10.81
C ASN A 187 -1.91 23.12 12.00
N LEU A 188 -1.37 22.07 12.61
CA LEU A 188 -2.03 21.40 13.74
C LEU A 188 -2.13 22.31 14.97
N THR A 189 -1.08 23.11 15.22
CA THR A 189 -1.05 24.12 16.28
C THR A 189 -2.06 25.23 16.02
N LEU A 190 -2.07 25.80 14.82
CA LEU A 190 -2.99 26.88 14.45
C LEU A 190 -4.45 26.40 14.45
N CYS A 191 -4.72 25.18 13.98
CA CYS A 191 -6.02 24.54 14.12
C CYS A 191 -6.44 24.42 15.60
N GLN A 192 -5.55 23.95 16.47
CA GLN A 192 -5.86 23.82 17.90
C GLN A 192 -6.15 25.18 18.54
N GLU A 193 -5.31 26.18 18.31
CA GLU A 193 -5.51 27.54 18.83
C GLU A 193 -6.81 28.15 18.33
N PHE A 194 -7.12 27.97 17.05
CA PHE A 194 -8.36 28.47 16.45
C PHE A 194 -9.59 27.78 17.03
N GLN A 195 -9.53 26.46 17.27
CA GLN A 195 -10.60 25.71 17.94
C GLN A 195 -10.81 26.20 19.38
N LEU A 196 -9.72 26.45 20.12
CA LEU A 196 -9.80 27.00 21.47
C LEU A 196 -10.37 28.42 21.48
N ALA A 197 -9.95 29.28 20.55
CA ALA A 197 -10.42 30.66 20.45
C ALA A 197 -11.89 30.75 20.05
N THR A 198 -12.36 29.85 19.19
CA THR A 198 -13.73 29.90 18.63
C THR A 198 -14.72 28.97 19.34
N GLY A 199 -14.25 28.01 20.13
CA GLY A 199 -15.07 26.94 20.72
C GLY A 199 -15.65 25.95 19.70
N ARG A 200 -15.28 26.06 18.41
CA ARG A 200 -15.82 25.22 17.33
C ARG A 200 -14.97 23.96 17.17
N PRO A 201 -15.53 22.74 17.37
CA PRO A 201 -14.78 21.52 17.18
C PRO A 201 -14.40 21.34 15.71
N ARG A 202 -13.18 20.85 15.45
CA ARG A 202 -12.63 20.59 14.10
C ARG A 202 -12.58 21.82 13.18
N ALA A 203 -12.59 23.03 13.74
CA ALA A 203 -12.36 24.25 12.96
C ALA A 203 -10.92 24.27 12.41
N THR A 204 -10.78 24.51 11.10
CA THR A 204 -9.49 24.51 10.38
C THR A 204 -9.22 25.81 9.59
N GLY A 205 -10.20 26.71 9.47
CA GLY A 205 -10.12 27.97 8.73
C GLY A 205 -9.32 29.07 9.43
N TRP A 206 -8.23 28.73 10.12
CA TRP A 206 -7.50 29.65 11.02
C TRP A 206 -6.97 30.91 10.32
N ASP A 207 -6.61 30.84 9.03
CA ASP A 207 -6.17 32.02 8.27
C ASP A 207 -7.34 32.79 7.65
N ALA A 208 -8.28 32.08 7.03
CA ALA A 208 -9.37 32.70 6.27
C ALA A 208 -10.40 33.41 7.15
N GLU A 209 -10.62 32.93 8.38
CA GLU A 209 -11.62 33.49 9.29
C GLU A 209 -11.00 34.48 10.30
N GLY A 210 -9.67 34.55 10.38
CA GLY A 210 -8.95 35.28 11.42
C GLY A 210 -9.07 34.62 12.80
N GLY A 211 -8.04 34.73 13.63
CA GLY A 211 -8.09 34.14 14.97
C GLY A 211 -6.76 34.19 15.72
N PRO A 212 -5.75 33.39 15.32
CA PRO A 212 -4.44 33.41 15.97
C PRO A 212 -3.73 34.75 15.76
N ASP A 213 -3.09 35.29 16.79
CA ASP A 213 -2.25 36.48 16.65
C ASP A 213 -0.97 36.13 15.87
N ALA A 214 -0.81 36.78 14.72
CA ALA A 214 0.32 36.67 13.80
C ALA A 214 1.40 37.73 14.06
N SER A 215 1.28 38.56 15.10
CA SER A 215 2.31 39.52 15.47
C SER A 215 3.60 38.83 15.96
N ALA A 216 4.72 39.56 15.98
CA ALA A 216 5.97 39.07 16.55
C ALA A 216 5.81 38.65 18.02
N ALA A 217 5.01 39.39 18.79
CA ALA A 217 4.69 39.05 20.18
C ALA A 217 3.80 37.79 20.29
N GLY A 218 2.80 37.66 19.42
CA GLY A 218 1.92 36.49 19.35
C GLY A 218 2.66 35.21 18.99
N TRP A 219 3.57 35.28 18.00
CA TRP A 219 4.46 34.18 17.67
C TRP A 219 5.41 33.83 18.81
N LEU A 220 6.07 34.80 19.43
CA LEU A 220 6.95 34.52 20.57
C LEU A 220 6.21 33.82 21.71
N ALA A 221 5.02 34.31 22.09
CA ALA A 221 4.18 33.68 23.12
C ALA A 221 3.71 32.26 22.75
N ARG A 222 3.51 31.99 21.45
CA ARG A 222 3.21 30.65 20.94
C ARG A 222 4.42 29.72 21.06
N LEU A 223 5.60 30.21 20.69
CA LEU A 223 6.84 29.43 20.76
C LEU A 223 7.30 29.18 22.20
N GLU A 224 6.95 30.04 23.17
CA GLU A 224 7.17 29.76 24.59
C GLU A 224 6.33 28.60 25.12
N ARG A 225 5.11 28.44 24.61
CA ARG A 225 4.24 27.31 24.97
C ARG A 225 4.61 26.04 24.21
N LEU A 226 5.13 26.18 23.00
CA LEU A 226 5.49 25.08 22.11
C LEU A 226 6.92 25.24 21.54
N PRO A 227 7.98 25.17 22.36
CA PRO A 227 9.35 25.42 21.94
C PRO A 227 9.81 24.62 20.72
N ALA A 228 9.44 23.33 20.60
CA ALA A 228 9.90 22.53 19.46
C ALA A 228 9.34 23.03 18.12
N LEU A 229 8.26 23.83 18.10
CA LEU A 229 7.80 24.52 16.89
C LEU A 229 8.82 25.54 16.39
N ALA A 230 9.58 26.16 17.31
CA ALA A 230 10.63 27.13 16.98
C ALA A 230 11.77 26.47 16.19
N TYR A 231 12.20 25.28 16.64
CA TYR A 231 13.18 24.46 15.94
C TYR A 231 12.71 24.13 14.52
N LEU A 232 11.45 23.71 14.37
CA LEU A 232 10.92 23.34 13.06
C LEU A 232 10.76 24.53 12.12
N ILE A 233 10.21 25.66 12.58
CA ILE A 233 10.12 26.91 11.78
C ILE A 233 11.52 27.36 11.33
N GLY A 234 12.47 27.41 12.26
CA GLY A 234 13.85 27.75 11.94
C GLY A 234 14.48 26.80 10.92
N THR A 235 14.24 25.50 11.08
CA THR A 235 14.75 24.45 10.19
C THR A 235 14.17 24.56 8.78
N VAL A 236 12.84 24.67 8.64
CA VAL A 236 12.22 24.77 7.30
C VAL A 236 12.59 26.07 6.58
N CYS A 237 12.74 27.18 7.31
CA CYS A 237 13.23 28.45 6.76
C CYS A 237 14.67 28.32 6.26
N ARG A 238 15.56 27.71 7.07
CA ARG A 238 16.96 27.47 6.71
C ARG A 238 17.06 26.59 5.45
N GLN A 239 16.41 25.43 5.48
CA GLN A 239 16.43 24.46 4.38
C GLN A 239 15.90 25.06 3.07
N TRP A 240 14.79 25.80 3.13
CA TRP A 240 14.24 26.49 1.97
C TRP A 240 15.23 27.54 1.42
N GLN A 241 15.83 28.34 2.29
CA GLN A 241 16.80 29.36 1.90
C GLN A 241 18.03 28.74 1.22
N GLU A 242 18.58 27.68 1.81
CA GLU A 242 19.72 26.93 1.26
C GLU A 242 19.39 26.33 -0.11
N MET A 243 18.27 25.61 -0.22
CA MET A 243 17.86 24.93 -1.46
C MET A 243 17.63 25.90 -2.62
N TYR A 244 16.94 27.02 -2.39
CA TYR A 244 16.69 28.00 -3.44
C TYR A 244 17.95 28.79 -3.80
N THR A 245 18.81 29.12 -2.83
CA THR A 245 20.12 29.73 -3.09
C THR A 245 20.98 28.80 -3.97
N GLU A 246 21.01 27.51 -3.63
CA GLU A 246 21.70 26.47 -4.39
C GLU A 246 21.15 26.34 -5.82
N MET A 247 19.82 26.21 -5.97
CA MET A 247 19.16 26.09 -7.27
C MET A 247 19.43 27.30 -8.17
N PHE A 248 19.28 28.53 -7.67
CA PHE A 248 19.52 29.74 -8.47
C PHE A 248 21.00 29.89 -8.84
N ALA A 249 21.93 29.54 -7.95
CA ALA A 249 23.36 29.55 -8.25
C ALA A 249 23.71 28.54 -9.36
N ARG A 250 23.18 27.32 -9.27
CA ARG A 250 23.36 26.26 -10.29
C ARG A 250 22.71 26.64 -11.61
N LEU A 251 21.48 27.17 -11.59
CA LEU A 251 20.80 27.65 -12.80
C LEU A 251 21.59 28.76 -13.50
N SER A 252 22.12 29.71 -12.73
CA SER A 252 22.96 30.80 -13.26
C SER A 252 24.23 30.24 -13.92
N ALA A 253 24.89 29.28 -13.28
CA ALA A 253 26.10 28.65 -13.79
C ALA A 253 25.85 27.79 -15.05
N ASP A 254 24.75 27.04 -15.08
CA ASP A 254 24.44 26.08 -16.14
C ASP A 254 23.64 26.66 -17.31
N ARG A 255 23.12 27.90 -17.20
CA ARG A 255 22.21 28.50 -18.18
C ARG A 255 22.72 28.40 -19.62
N ALA A 256 24.01 28.68 -19.85
CA ALA A 256 24.59 28.60 -21.19
C ALA A 256 24.54 27.16 -21.76
N GLY A 257 24.79 26.15 -20.93
CA GLY A 257 24.67 24.74 -21.31
C GLY A 257 23.22 24.32 -21.54
N LEU A 258 22.28 24.80 -20.72
CA LEU A 258 20.85 24.55 -20.92
C LEU A 258 20.35 25.16 -22.24
N VAL A 259 20.78 26.37 -22.57
CA VAL A 259 20.46 27.01 -23.85
C VAL A 259 20.97 26.20 -25.03
N ALA A 260 22.22 25.73 -24.97
CA ALA A 260 22.82 24.94 -26.05
C ALA A 260 22.14 23.58 -26.23
N GLU A 261 21.94 22.84 -25.14
CA GLU A 261 21.56 21.42 -25.19
C GLU A 261 20.04 21.17 -25.11
N MET A 262 19.27 22.05 -24.46
CA MET A 262 17.83 21.85 -24.22
C MET A 262 16.91 22.80 -24.99
N TRP A 263 17.40 24.00 -25.32
CA TRP A 263 16.54 25.06 -25.90
C TRP A 263 17.01 25.52 -27.29
N GLY A 264 17.75 24.66 -28.01
CA GLY A 264 18.12 24.88 -29.40
C GLY A 264 18.93 26.16 -29.65
N GLY A 265 19.74 26.57 -28.67
CA GLY A 265 20.58 27.78 -28.74
C GLY A 265 19.86 29.10 -28.47
N THR A 266 18.57 29.09 -28.13
CA THR A 266 17.80 30.31 -27.84
C THR A 266 17.61 30.50 -26.34
N ASP A 267 17.99 31.67 -25.82
CA ASP A 267 17.77 32.01 -24.42
C ASP A 267 16.25 32.13 -24.13
N PRO A 268 15.73 31.44 -23.10
CA PRO A 268 14.30 31.35 -22.88
C PRO A 268 13.68 32.57 -22.15
N GLY A 269 14.48 33.58 -21.78
CA GLY A 269 14.02 34.78 -21.07
C GLY A 269 14.07 34.64 -19.54
N ALA A 270 13.29 35.47 -18.83
CA ALA A 270 13.22 35.40 -17.38
C ALA A 270 12.47 34.15 -16.90
N LEU A 271 12.78 33.69 -15.68
CA LEU A 271 12.05 32.63 -15.01
C LEU A 271 10.65 33.13 -14.63
N ASP A 272 9.61 32.55 -15.23
CA ASP A 272 8.22 33.01 -15.09
C ASP A 272 7.41 32.23 -14.05
N SER A 273 7.65 30.93 -13.91
CA SER A 273 6.96 30.11 -12.91
C SER A 273 7.87 29.07 -12.29
N VAL A 274 7.65 28.82 -10.99
CA VAL A 274 8.40 27.84 -10.21
C VAL A 274 7.41 26.95 -9.46
N HIS A 275 7.38 25.66 -9.81
CA HIS A 275 6.69 24.68 -8.97
C HIS A 275 7.73 23.92 -8.15
N GLY A 276 8.05 24.46 -6.98
CA GLY A 276 8.93 23.82 -6.00
C GLY A 276 8.19 22.82 -5.14
N ASP A 277 8.95 22.00 -4.40
CA ASP A 277 8.43 20.87 -3.63
C ASP A 277 7.60 19.90 -4.49
N ALA A 278 8.01 19.72 -5.74
CA ALA A 278 7.36 18.85 -6.71
C ALA A 278 7.68 17.36 -6.51
N GLY A 279 8.44 17.05 -5.46
CA GLY A 279 8.65 15.71 -4.92
C GLY A 279 8.87 15.80 -3.41
N ASP A 280 9.11 14.67 -2.77
CA ASP A 280 9.41 14.61 -1.35
C ASP A 280 10.66 15.45 -0.98
N ARG A 281 10.65 16.01 0.24
CA ARG A 281 11.80 16.74 0.80
C ARG A 281 12.75 15.80 1.50
N HIS A 282 14.03 15.92 1.17
CA HIS A 282 15.10 15.05 1.61
C HIS A 282 16.37 15.84 1.90
N ALA A 283 17.29 15.24 2.66
CA ALA A 283 18.69 15.65 2.72
C ALA A 283 18.87 17.19 2.91
N GLN A 284 18.31 17.72 4.00
CA GLN A 284 18.24 19.14 4.33
C GLN A 284 17.20 19.91 3.49
N GLY A 285 16.01 19.33 3.32
CA GLY A 285 14.87 19.97 2.67
C GLY A 285 15.04 20.25 1.18
N ARG A 286 15.95 19.55 0.50
CA ARG A 286 16.07 19.53 -0.96
C ARG A 286 14.88 18.79 -1.56
N SER A 287 14.37 19.30 -2.66
CA SER A 287 13.28 18.70 -3.44
C SER A 287 13.41 19.10 -4.91
N VAL A 288 12.67 18.39 -5.77
CA VAL A 288 12.55 18.67 -7.21
C VAL A 288 11.82 20.01 -7.42
N ALA A 289 12.25 20.78 -8.43
CA ALA A 289 11.56 22.00 -8.85
C ALA A 289 11.33 22.02 -10.37
N LEU A 290 10.10 22.32 -10.79
CA LEU A 290 9.76 22.50 -12.21
C LEU A 290 9.81 24.00 -12.53
N LEU A 291 10.60 24.35 -13.53
CA LEU A 291 10.85 25.73 -13.93
C LEU A 291 10.26 25.98 -15.32
N ARG A 292 9.58 27.12 -15.51
CA ARG A 292 9.18 27.61 -16.84
C ARG A 292 9.59 29.06 -17.01
N PHE A 293 9.98 29.41 -18.23
CA PHE A 293 10.48 30.72 -18.60
C PHE A 293 9.48 31.46 -19.49
N GLU A 294 9.68 32.77 -19.69
CA GLU A 294 8.76 33.63 -20.47
C GLU A 294 8.51 33.15 -21.91
N SER A 295 9.49 32.51 -22.54
CA SER A 295 9.33 31.89 -23.87
C SER A 295 8.40 30.68 -23.89
N GLY A 296 8.03 30.12 -22.73
CA GLY A 296 7.30 28.86 -22.58
C GLY A 296 8.20 27.64 -22.44
N ALA A 297 9.51 27.76 -22.68
CA ALA A 297 10.48 26.71 -22.41
C ALA A 297 10.47 26.32 -20.93
N GLY A 298 10.78 25.06 -20.63
CA GLY A 298 10.81 24.55 -19.26
C GLY A 298 11.90 23.52 -19.02
N VAL A 299 12.27 23.38 -17.75
CA VAL A 299 13.26 22.40 -17.28
C VAL A 299 12.92 21.96 -15.86
N VAL A 300 13.25 20.73 -15.51
CA VAL A 300 13.14 20.17 -14.16
C VAL A 300 14.51 20.21 -13.51
N TYR A 301 14.60 20.85 -12.35
CA TYR A 301 15.76 20.80 -11.46
C TYR A 301 15.65 19.63 -10.50
N LYS A 302 16.63 18.73 -10.50
CA LYS A 302 16.70 17.59 -9.59
C LYS A 302 18.01 17.64 -8.80
N PRO A 303 17.98 17.96 -7.49
CA PRO A 303 19.19 18.03 -6.67
C PRO A 303 19.67 16.64 -6.24
N LYS A 304 19.87 15.76 -7.23
CA LYS A 304 20.32 14.38 -7.10
C LYS A 304 21.09 13.94 -8.34
N ASP A 305 21.91 12.91 -8.19
CA ASP A 305 22.60 12.23 -9.30
C ASP A 305 21.60 11.66 -10.32
N MET A 306 21.78 11.97 -11.60
CA MET A 306 20.88 11.60 -12.70
C MET A 306 21.48 10.55 -13.66
N ARG A 307 22.60 9.90 -13.32
CA ARG A 307 23.22 8.87 -14.18
C ARG A 307 22.31 7.68 -14.47
N HIS A 308 21.44 7.30 -13.52
CA HIS A 308 20.44 6.26 -13.73
C HIS A 308 19.47 6.60 -14.88
N ALA A 309 19.09 7.88 -15.02
CA ALA A 309 18.17 8.33 -16.06
C ALA A 309 18.84 8.32 -17.45
N THR A 310 20.09 8.80 -17.54
CA THR A 310 20.84 8.76 -18.81
C THR A 310 21.15 7.34 -19.26
N ALA A 311 21.49 6.43 -18.33
CA ALA A 311 21.67 5.01 -18.63
C ALA A 311 20.39 4.36 -19.16
N PHE A 312 19.24 4.67 -18.55
CA PHE A 312 17.93 4.22 -19.03
C PHE A 312 17.61 4.75 -20.44
N LEU A 313 17.82 6.04 -20.68
CA LEU A 313 17.54 6.67 -21.97
C LEU A 313 18.47 6.14 -23.08
N GLY A 314 19.74 5.89 -22.77
CA GLY A 314 20.67 5.25 -23.71
C GLY A 314 20.26 3.82 -24.07
N LEU A 315 19.78 3.05 -23.09
CA LEU A 315 19.21 1.72 -23.34
C LEU A 315 17.94 1.81 -24.21
N VAL A 316 17.05 2.76 -23.91
CA VAL A 316 15.83 3.00 -24.71
C VAL A 316 16.18 3.36 -26.16
N GLU A 317 17.17 4.24 -26.38
CA GLU A 317 17.61 4.61 -27.73
C GLU A 317 18.09 3.39 -28.52
N ARG A 318 18.83 2.49 -27.88
CA ARG A 318 19.26 1.24 -28.49
C ARG A 318 18.08 0.31 -28.80
N LEU A 319 17.14 0.18 -27.88
CA LEU A 319 15.96 -0.69 -28.01
C LEU A 319 14.98 -0.19 -29.07
N ASN A 320 14.81 1.12 -29.26
CA ASN A 320 13.94 1.70 -30.28
C ASN A 320 14.28 1.21 -31.70
N ARG A 321 15.54 0.83 -31.95
CA ARG A 321 15.97 0.23 -33.23
C ARG A 321 15.40 -1.18 -33.47
N GLU A 322 14.89 -1.84 -32.44
CA GLU A 322 14.34 -3.20 -32.48
C GLU A 322 12.81 -3.26 -32.33
N LEU A 323 12.19 -2.15 -31.92
CA LEU A 323 10.77 -2.07 -31.59
C LEU A 323 9.95 -1.54 -32.77
N SER A 324 8.66 -1.87 -32.80
CA SER A 324 7.71 -1.37 -33.80
C SER A 324 7.23 0.06 -33.51
N LEU A 325 7.34 0.50 -32.26
CA LEU A 325 7.01 1.84 -31.79
C LEU A 325 8.14 2.37 -30.92
N ASP A 326 8.57 3.60 -31.19
CA ASP A 326 9.59 4.25 -30.37
C ASP A 326 9.04 4.55 -28.97
N LEU A 327 9.79 4.13 -27.95
CA LEU A 327 9.64 4.61 -26.59
C LEU A 327 10.21 6.04 -26.46
N PRO A 328 9.65 6.87 -25.55
CA PRO A 328 10.03 8.27 -25.45
C PRO A 328 11.48 8.43 -24.99
N LEU A 329 12.19 9.32 -25.68
CA LEU A 329 13.50 9.86 -25.30
C LEU A 329 13.34 11.31 -24.84
N ARG A 330 14.28 11.79 -24.03
CA ARG A 330 14.35 13.18 -23.57
C ARG A 330 15.77 13.54 -23.17
N THR A 331 16.04 14.83 -23.03
CA THR A 331 17.38 15.30 -22.65
C THR A 331 17.54 15.37 -21.12
N VAL A 332 18.65 14.81 -20.62
CA VAL A 332 19.07 14.89 -19.22
C VAL A 332 20.52 15.35 -19.16
N LEU A 333 20.78 16.43 -18.44
CA LEU A 333 22.12 16.97 -18.20
C LEU A 333 22.55 16.65 -16.76
N ILE A 334 23.57 15.81 -16.63
CA ILE A 334 24.22 15.50 -15.35
C ILE A 334 25.20 16.61 -14.99
N ARG A 335 25.23 17.01 -13.72
CA ARG A 335 26.10 18.07 -13.21
C ARG A 335 26.60 17.75 -11.80
N SER A 336 27.71 18.37 -11.42
CA SER A 336 28.24 18.33 -10.06
C SER A 336 28.92 19.64 -9.71
N ASP A 337 28.74 20.11 -8.47
CA ASP A 337 29.46 21.27 -7.93
C ASP A 337 30.98 21.02 -7.83
N ARG A 338 31.42 19.77 -8.02
CA ARG A 338 32.81 19.32 -7.91
C ARG A 338 33.62 19.53 -9.19
N GLY A 339 32.98 19.93 -10.29
CA GLY A 339 33.67 20.35 -11.53
C GLY A 339 34.04 19.23 -12.50
N ASP A 340 33.51 18.02 -12.32
CA ASP A 340 33.48 16.99 -13.36
C ASP A 340 32.16 17.03 -14.13
N ASP A 341 32.14 16.47 -15.34
CA ASP A 341 30.93 16.17 -16.12
C ASP A 341 30.14 14.97 -15.55
N GLY A 342 30.34 14.68 -14.25
CA GLY A 342 29.73 13.56 -13.52
C GLY A 342 30.32 12.18 -13.81
N HIS A 343 31.33 12.03 -14.69
CA HIS A 343 31.81 10.71 -15.12
C HIS A 343 33.07 10.21 -14.38
N GLY A 344 33.92 11.10 -13.83
CA GLY A 344 35.24 10.71 -13.28
C GLY A 344 35.38 10.73 -11.75
N ALA A 345 34.66 11.61 -11.04
CA ALA A 345 34.77 11.82 -9.59
C ALA A 345 33.50 11.46 -8.80
N SER A 346 32.42 11.02 -9.47
CA SER A 346 31.09 10.81 -8.89
C SER A 346 30.89 9.42 -8.23
N LEU A 347 31.83 9.00 -7.37
CA LEU A 347 31.63 7.90 -6.41
C LEU A 347 31.64 8.40 -4.95
N SER A 348 31.56 9.72 -4.74
CA SER A 348 31.35 10.30 -3.42
C SER A 348 30.14 9.67 -2.75
N THR A 349 30.30 9.24 -1.50
CA THR A 349 29.18 8.75 -0.69
C THR A 349 28.26 9.90 -0.27
N ASP A 350 28.80 11.10 -0.08
CA ASP A 350 28.03 12.34 0.08
C ASP A 350 27.44 12.79 -1.26
N CYS A 351 26.12 12.96 -1.29
CA CYS A 351 25.36 13.31 -2.50
C CYS A 351 25.09 14.81 -2.69
N SER A 352 25.49 15.67 -1.74
CA SER A 352 25.09 17.09 -1.71
C SER A 352 25.53 17.91 -2.92
N GLY A 353 26.63 17.52 -3.56
CA GLY A 353 27.19 18.20 -4.73
C GLY A 353 26.64 17.74 -6.08
N ASP A 354 25.89 16.63 -6.14
CA ASP A 354 25.44 16.04 -7.42
C ASP A 354 24.00 16.46 -7.74
N TYR A 355 23.75 16.83 -8.99
CA TYR A 355 22.44 17.29 -9.45
C TYR A 355 22.25 17.09 -10.95
N GLY A 356 21.04 17.33 -11.45
CA GLY A 356 20.79 17.32 -12.88
C GLY A 356 19.62 18.19 -13.32
N TRP A 357 19.63 18.47 -14.61
CA TRP A 357 18.57 19.15 -15.31
C TRP A 357 17.92 18.17 -16.29
N GLU A 358 16.59 18.12 -16.29
CA GLU A 358 15.84 17.22 -17.18
C GLU A 358 14.79 18.01 -17.94
N GLU A 359 14.56 17.63 -19.20
CA GLU A 359 13.54 18.26 -20.03
C GLU A 359 12.15 18.19 -19.37
N LEU A 360 11.44 19.31 -19.33
CA LEU A 360 10.10 19.36 -18.73
C LEU A 360 9.08 18.74 -19.70
N VAL A 361 8.70 17.50 -19.41
CA VAL A 361 7.75 16.72 -20.21
C VAL A 361 6.38 17.43 -20.28
N PRO A 362 5.87 17.76 -21.47
CA PRO A 362 4.52 18.27 -21.62
C PRO A 362 3.49 17.13 -21.48
N SER A 363 2.24 17.44 -21.13
CA SER A 363 1.15 16.45 -21.14
C SER A 363 0.12 16.84 -22.21
N ARG A 364 0.43 16.54 -23.46
CA ARG A 364 -0.43 16.88 -24.60
C ARG A 364 -1.52 15.83 -24.82
N PRO A 365 -2.70 16.18 -25.37
CA PRO A 365 -3.67 15.20 -25.85
C PRO A 365 -3.11 14.35 -27.00
N CYS A 366 -3.62 13.13 -27.14
CA CYS A 366 -3.44 12.31 -28.34
C CYS A 366 -4.00 13.04 -29.58
N ALA A 367 -3.31 12.89 -30.71
CA ALA A 367 -3.77 13.45 -31.99
C ALA A 367 -5.08 12.81 -32.48
N ASP A 368 -5.29 11.51 -32.17
CA ASP A 368 -6.48 10.74 -32.51
C ASP A 368 -6.76 9.66 -31.45
N ARG A 369 -7.94 9.03 -31.50
CA ARG A 369 -8.29 7.89 -30.63
C ARG A 369 -7.40 6.66 -30.85
N ALA A 370 -6.84 6.46 -32.04
CA ALA A 370 -5.94 5.34 -32.29
C ALA A 370 -4.61 5.47 -31.52
N GLY A 371 -4.25 6.69 -31.11
CA GLY A 371 -3.14 6.98 -30.21
C GLY A 371 -3.25 6.27 -28.86
N PHE A 372 -4.45 5.93 -28.39
CA PHE A 372 -4.64 5.19 -27.14
C PHE A 372 -4.05 3.78 -27.20
N ALA A 373 -4.33 3.03 -28.28
CA ALA A 373 -3.76 1.70 -28.48
C ALA A 373 -2.22 1.75 -28.56
N ARG A 374 -1.67 2.75 -29.27
CA ARG A 374 -0.21 2.95 -29.36
C ARG A 374 0.41 3.32 -28.00
N PHE A 375 -0.26 4.16 -27.21
CA PHE A 375 0.15 4.49 -25.85
C PHE A 375 0.25 3.24 -24.97
N TYR A 376 -0.80 2.42 -24.92
CA TYR A 376 -0.83 1.23 -24.07
C TYR A 376 0.12 0.13 -24.53
N ARG A 377 0.34 0.00 -25.84
CA ARG A 377 1.41 -0.85 -26.37
C ARG A 377 2.79 -0.40 -25.90
N ARG A 378 3.10 0.90 -25.96
CA ARG A 378 4.34 1.44 -25.39
C ARG A 378 4.41 1.24 -23.87
N LEU A 379 3.30 1.36 -23.15
CA LEU A 379 3.28 1.14 -21.70
C LEU A 379 3.61 -0.32 -21.36
N GLY A 380 3.06 -1.28 -22.11
CA GLY A 380 3.41 -2.70 -22.01
C GLY A 380 4.90 -2.96 -22.21
N MET A 381 5.49 -2.33 -23.22
CA MET A 381 6.95 -2.39 -23.47
C MET A 381 7.74 -1.84 -22.29
N THR A 382 7.35 -0.67 -21.78
CA THR A 382 7.99 -0.03 -20.61
C THR A 382 7.92 -0.90 -19.37
N ILE A 383 6.77 -1.52 -19.07
CA ILE A 383 6.59 -2.43 -17.93
C ILE A 383 7.56 -3.60 -18.01
N ARG A 384 7.73 -4.24 -19.18
CA ARG A 384 8.69 -5.35 -19.33
C ARG A 384 10.13 -4.90 -19.14
N LEU A 385 10.48 -3.73 -19.67
CA LEU A 385 11.82 -3.15 -19.54
C LEU A 385 12.15 -2.83 -18.08
N VAL A 386 11.24 -2.15 -17.38
CA VAL A 386 11.38 -1.83 -15.95
C VAL A 386 11.49 -3.10 -15.10
N GLN A 387 10.77 -4.17 -15.45
CA GLN A 387 10.90 -5.45 -14.78
C GLN A 387 12.30 -6.07 -14.95
N LEU A 388 12.90 -5.97 -16.13
CA LEU A 388 14.29 -6.41 -16.36
C LEU A 388 15.26 -5.62 -15.47
N LEU A 389 15.06 -4.31 -15.38
CA LEU A 389 15.91 -3.39 -14.63
C LEU A 389 15.65 -3.38 -13.12
N GLU A 390 14.84 -4.31 -12.58
CA GLU A 390 14.45 -4.34 -11.16
C GLU A 390 13.92 -2.99 -10.65
N GLY A 391 13.12 -2.29 -11.46
CA GLY A 391 12.50 -1.04 -11.04
C GLY A 391 11.50 -1.24 -9.89
N ARG A 392 11.39 -0.21 -9.05
CA ARG A 392 10.45 -0.09 -7.92
C ARG A 392 9.87 1.32 -7.88
N ASP A 393 8.76 1.49 -7.16
CA ASP A 393 8.14 2.80 -6.90
C ASP A 393 7.73 3.58 -8.16
N LEU A 394 7.32 2.89 -9.24
CA LEU A 394 6.92 3.50 -10.52
C LEU A 394 5.40 3.50 -10.69
N TRP A 395 4.66 3.97 -9.67
CA TRP A 395 3.20 4.06 -9.72
C TRP A 395 2.75 5.31 -10.50
N ALA A 396 1.44 5.58 -10.56
CA ALA A 396 0.85 6.59 -11.46
C ALA A 396 1.45 8.00 -11.33
N ASP A 397 1.97 8.38 -10.15
CA ASP A 397 2.63 9.69 -9.92
C ASP A 397 3.94 9.87 -10.72
N ASN A 398 4.56 8.77 -11.12
CA ASN A 398 5.82 8.77 -11.87
C ASN A 398 5.63 8.62 -13.39
N LEU A 399 4.38 8.67 -13.88
CA LEU A 399 4.05 8.54 -15.30
C LEU A 399 3.29 9.76 -15.82
N LEU A 400 3.73 10.30 -16.95
CA LEU A 400 2.98 11.29 -17.73
C LEU A 400 2.57 10.72 -19.09
N ALA A 401 1.35 11.05 -19.52
CA ALA A 401 0.92 10.86 -20.88
C ALA A 401 1.17 12.13 -21.69
N ASP A 402 2.08 12.02 -22.65
CA ASP A 402 2.35 13.05 -23.64
C ASP A 402 1.91 12.57 -25.02
N GLY A 403 0.67 12.90 -25.38
CA GLY A 403 0.01 12.32 -26.55
C GLY A 403 -0.08 10.81 -26.40
N GLU A 404 0.55 10.10 -27.33
CA GLU A 404 0.61 8.63 -27.37
C GLU A 404 1.87 8.04 -26.70
N HIS A 405 2.62 8.84 -25.94
CA HIS A 405 3.86 8.44 -25.29
C HIS A 405 3.73 8.37 -23.76
N PRO A 406 3.91 7.19 -23.14
CA PRO A 406 4.01 7.04 -21.69
C PRO A 406 5.43 7.38 -21.22
N VAL A 407 5.59 8.53 -20.57
CA VAL A 407 6.91 9.06 -20.15
C VAL A 407 7.10 8.88 -18.65
N LEU A 408 8.08 8.05 -18.26
CA LEU A 408 8.50 7.93 -16.86
C LEU A 408 9.34 9.14 -16.45
N ILE A 409 8.90 9.87 -15.43
CA ILE A 409 9.54 11.12 -14.98
C ILE A 409 10.43 10.94 -13.75
N ASP A 410 10.39 9.82 -13.05
CA ASP A 410 11.38 9.49 -12.03
C ASP A 410 11.89 8.06 -12.24
N LEU A 411 13.21 7.90 -12.21
CA LEU A 411 13.92 6.65 -12.56
C LEU A 411 14.96 6.29 -11.50
N GLU A 412 14.92 6.95 -10.34
CA GLU A 412 15.93 6.78 -9.30
C GLU A 412 15.86 5.42 -8.59
N CYS A 413 14.72 4.73 -8.67
CA CYS A 413 14.49 3.42 -8.04
C CYS A 413 14.69 2.23 -9.01
N LEU A 414 15.61 2.36 -9.98
CA LEU A 414 16.06 1.27 -10.84
C LEU A 414 17.15 0.42 -10.16
N LEU A 415 17.35 -0.81 -10.64
CA LEU A 415 18.34 -1.78 -10.15
C LEU A 415 18.22 -2.02 -8.63
N TYR A 416 16.98 -2.16 -8.15
CA TYR A 416 16.72 -2.31 -6.74
C TYR A 416 17.35 -3.62 -6.20
N PRO A 417 18.27 -3.55 -5.22
CA PRO A 417 18.93 -4.73 -4.69
C PRO A 417 17.99 -5.59 -3.84
N ARG A 418 18.31 -6.88 -3.72
CA ARG A 418 17.53 -7.82 -2.88
C ARG A 418 17.85 -7.58 -1.40
N VAL A 419 16.83 -7.21 -0.64
CA VAL A 419 16.91 -7.05 0.83
C VAL A 419 16.93 -8.42 1.48
N GLN A 420 17.62 -8.56 2.61
CA GLN A 420 17.55 -9.77 3.41
C GLN A 420 16.11 -10.05 3.90
N ALA A 421 15.59 -11.22 3.52
CA ALA A 421 14.27 -11.66 3.93
C ALA A 421 14.09 -11.62 5.46
N PRO A 422 12.86 -11.37 5.96
CA PRO A 422 12.60 -11.42 7.40
C PRO A 422 12.90 -12.82 7.95
N PRO A 423 13.53 -12.94 9.13
CA PRO A 423 13.88 -14.23 9.73
C PRO A 423 12.65 -15.05 10.19
N VAL A 424 11.47 -14.43 10.20
CA VAL A 424 10.22 -15.02 10.72
C VAL A 424 9.49 -15.89 9.69
N LEU A 425 9.83 -15.79 8.39
CA LEU A 425 9.17 -16.59 7.36
C LEU A 425 9.83 -17.97 7.22
N THR A 426 9.04 -18.99 6.88
CA THR A 426 9.55 -20.32 6.52
C THR A 426 10.28 -20.31 5.18
N GLU A 427 11.11 -21.31 4.89
CA GLU A 427 11.79 -21.45 3.59
C GLU A 427 10.80 -21.45 2.41
N SER A 428 9.63 -22.09 2.56
CA SER A 428 8.58 -22.07 1.54
C SER A 428 7.99 -20.68 1.31
N GLN A 429 7.73 -19.93 2.39
CA GLN A 429 7.24 -18.56 2.33
C GLN A 429 8.29 -17.60 1.73
N HIS A 430 9.58 -17.81 2.03
CA HIS A 430 10.68 -17.09 1.40
C HIS A 430 10.69 -17.31 -0.11
N GLY A 431 10.63 -18.56 -0.58
CA GLY A 431 10.67 -18.86 -2.01
C GLY A 431 9.55 -18.18 -2.81
N LEU A 432 8.32 -18.15 -2.28
CA LEU A 432 7.18 -17.57 -2.98
C LEU A 432 7.23 -16.03 -2.97
N LEU A 433 7.75 -15.46 -1.88
CA LEU A 433 8.04 -14.03 -1.83
C LEU A 433 9.10 -13.65 -2.87
N ASP A 434 10.19 -14.42 -2.98
CA ASP A 434 11.25 -14.21 -3.97
C ASP A 434 10.72 -14.29 -5.42
N GLU A 435 9.78 -15.20 -5.68
CA GLU A 435 9.09 -15.28 -6.96
C GLU A 435 8.20 -14.08 -7.23
N LEU A 436 7.35 -13.66 -6.28
CA LEU A 436 6.52 -12.45 -6.40
C LEU A 436 7.40 -11.23 -6.66
N GLU A 437 8.54 -11.17 -5.96
CA GLU A 437 9.60 -10.19 -6.09
C GLU A 437 10.23 -10.15 -7.49
N THR A 438 10.03 -11.19 -8.31
CA THR A 438 10.47 -11.21 -9.71
C THR A 438 9.46 -10.64 -10.70
N THR A 439 8.20 -10.49 -10.30
CA THR A 439 7.08 -10.14 -11.18
C THR A 439 6.88 -8.63 -11.35
N VAL A 440 5.97 -8.25 -12.25
CA VAL A 440 5.59 -6.85 -12.47
C VAL A 440 4.90 -6.20 -11.27
N VAL A 441 4.35 -6.99 -10.33
CA VAL A 441 3.66 -6.49 -9.13
C VAL A 441 4.56 -5.55 -8.32
N ARG A 442 5.84 -5.93 -8.14
CA ARG A 442 6.77 -5.14 -7.34
C ARG A 442 7.26 -3.86 -8.01
N THR A 443 7.06 -3.70 -9.32
CA THR A 443 7.43 -2.44 -9.99
C THR A 443 6.56 -1.26 -9.56
N ALA A 444 5.40 -1.53 -8.96
CA ALA A 444 4.32 -0.57 -8.68
C ALA A 444 3.65 0.02 -9.94
N MET A 445 4.15 -0.27 -11.15
CA MET A 445 3.54 0.16 -12.42
C MET A 445 2.23 -0.60 -12.70
N ALA A 446 2.27 -1.93 -12.60
CA ALA A 446 1.11 -2.76 -12.93
C ALA A 446 0.01 -2.65 -11.86
N PHE A 447 0.40 -2.47 -10.61
CA PHE A 447 -0.47 -2.43 -9.45
C PHE A 447 0.25 -1.79 -8.25
N GLN A 448 -0.44 -0.94 -7.49
CA GLN A 448 0.05 -0.42 -6.21
C GLN A 448 -1.14 -0.16 -5.28
N ALA A 449 -1.27 -0.92 -4.20
CA ALA A 449 -2.34 -0.71 -3.24
C ALA A 449 -2.13 0.56 -2.40
N TRP A 450 -3.20 1.34 -2.20
CA TRP A 450 -3.23 2.46 -1.27
C TRP A 450 -4.50 2.42 -0.42
N THR A 451 -4.34 2.39 0.90
CA THR A 451 -5.46 2.38 1.85
C THR A 451 -5.50 3.69 2.64
N PRO A 452 -6.37 4.64 2.27
CA PRO A 452 -6.49 5.91 2.98
C PRO A 452 -6.94 5.73 4.44
N ALA A 453 -6.38 6.54 5.33
CA ALA A 453 -6.72 6.46 6.76
C ALA A 453 -8.16 6.90 7.01
N GLY A 454 -8.97 6.02 7.63
CA GLY A 454 -10.36 6.32 7.99
C GLY A 454 -11.37 6.12 6.86
N ARG A 455 -10.90 5.78 5.65
CA ARG A 455 -11.74 5.16 4.61
C ARG A 455 -11.68 3.64 4.76
N THR A 456 -12.75 2.96 4.40
CA THR A 456 -12.75 1.49 4.30
C THR A 456 -12.07 1.07 3.02
N ASP A 457 -12.36 1.71 1.89
CA ASP A 457 -11.97 1.16 0.59
C ASP A 457 -10.53 1.54 0.20
N ALA A 458 -9.77 0.55 -0.25
CA ALA A 458 -8.46 0.72 -0.86
C ALA A 458 -8.59 1.10 -2.33
N LEU A 459 -7.60 1.80 -2.85
CA LEU A 459 -7.46 2.15 -4.25
C LEU A 459 -6.22 1.47 -4.82
N ASP A 460 -6.28 1.05 -6.08
CA ASP A 460 -5.09 0.80 -6.87
C ASP A 460 -4.60 2.12 -7.48
N ILE A 461 -3.35 2.47 -7.23
CA ILE A 461 -2.66 3.67 -7.70
C ILE A 461 -1.55 3.37 -8.72
N GLY A 462 -1.49 2.13 -9.23
CA GLY A 462 -0.62 1.76 -10.34
C GLY A 462 -1.02 2.44 -11.66
N CYS A 463 -0.13 2.38 -12.65
CA CYS A 463 -0.32 2.96 -13.98
C CYS A 463 -1.43 2.30 -14.82
N LEU A 464 -1.88 1.09 -14.43
CA LEU A 464 -3.00 0.37 -15.07
C LEU A 464 -4.34 0.60 -14.37
N SER A 465 -4.39 1.51 -13.39
CA SER A 465 -5.61 1.91 -12.69
C SER A 465 -6.39 3.01 -13.43
N ARG A 466 -7.65 3.21 -13.04
CA ARG A 466 -8.54 4.30 -13.48
C ARG A 466 -8.55 5.50 -12.53
N VAL A 467 -7.75 5.47 -11.46
CA VAL A 467 -7.77 6.49 -10.41
C VAL A 467 -7.40 7.87 -10.98
N GLY A 468 -8.27 8.87 -10.80
CA GLY A 468 -8.00 10.24 -11.27
C GLY A 468 -7.40 11.15 -10.19
N SER A 469 -7.69 10.87 -8.93
CA SER A 469 -7.27 11.68 -7.79
C SER A 469 -7.32 10.87 -6.49
N LEU A 470 -6.45 11.19 -5.53
CA LEU A 470 -6.43 10.53 -4.23
C LEU A 470 -7.13 11.39 -3.19
N GLU A 471 -8.40 11.08 -2.90
CA GLU A 471 -9.11 11.69 -1.76
C GLU A 471 -8.67 11.03 -0.45
N THR A 472 -8.02 11.80 0.43
CA THR A 472 -7.52 11.29 1.70
C THR A 472 -8.59 11.25 2.79
N ALA A 473 -9.54 12.21 2.80
CA ALA A 473 -10.72 12.25 3.66
C ALA A 473 -11.76 13.27 3.14
N PRO A 474 -13.05 13.16 3.50
CA PRO A 474 -14.06 14.17 3.16
C PRO A 474 -13.64 15.57 3.65
N GLY A 475 -13.57 16.55 2.74
CA GLY A 475 -13.15 17.92 3.05
C GLY A 475 -11.64 18.17 3.07
N VAL A 476 -10.80 17.16 2.82
CA VAL A 476 -9.36 17.35 2.53
C VAL A 476 -9.19 17.39 1.01
N PRO A 477 -8.46 18.38 0.45
CA PRO A 477 -8.20 18.43 -0.99
C PRO A 477 -7.62 17.09 -1.49
N ALA A 478 -8.18 16.58 -2.59
CA ALA A 478 -7.63 15.40 -3.23
C ALA A 478 -6.21 15.70 -3.71
N LEU A 479 -5.29 14.75 -3.54
CA LEU A 479 -3.99 14.85 -4.20
C LEU A 479 -4.24 14.57 -5.69
N PRO A 480 -4.10 15.56 -6.59
CA PRO A 480 -4.26 15.30 -8.02
C PRO A 480 -3.12 14.41 -8.46
N LEU A 481 -3.45 13.37 -9.24
CA LEU A 481 -2.42 12.61 -9.93
C LEU A 481 -2.01 13.38 -11.19
N PRO A 482 -0.76 13.21 -11.67
CA PRO A 482 -0.38 13.71 -12.98
C PRO A 482 -1.30 13.12 -14.06
N ALA A 483 -1.32 13.74 -15.23
CA ALA A 483 -2.09 13.25 -16.37
C ALA A 483 -1.40 12.01 -16.99
N TYR A 484 -1.44 10.88 -16.27
CA TYR A 484 -0.78 9.62 -16.64
C TYR A 484 -1.58 8.77 -17.66
N ARG A 485 -2.85 9.13 -17.88
CA ARG A 485 -3.73 8.47 -18.89
C ARG A 485 -3.79 9.33 -20.15
N PRO A 486 -3.74 8.71 -21.34
CA PRO A 486 -3.84 9.46 -22.58
C PRO A 486 -5.27 9.99 -22.76
N VAL A 487 -5.40 11.21 -23.26
CA VAL A 487 -6.67 11.92 -23.46
C VAL A 487 -6.80 12.35 -24.91
N HIS A 488 -8.01 12.27 -25.46
CA HIS A 488 -8.38 12.84 -26.75
C HIS A 488 -9.78 13.45 -26.66
N ASP A 489 -9.97 14.69 -27.13
CA ASP A 489 -11.22 15.45 -27.00
C ASP A 489 -11.79 15.49 -25.57
N GLY A 490 -10.89 15.61 -24.58
CA GLY A 490 -11.25 15.63 -23.15
C GLY A 490 -11.68 14.27 -22.57
N GLN A 491 -11.66 13.19 -23.36
CA GLN A 491 -11.97 11.83 -22.91
C GLN A 491 -10.68 11.05 -22.62
N PRO A 492 -10.44 10.61 -21.37
CA PRO A 492 -9.34 9.71 -21.05
C PRO A 492 -9.62 8.29 -21.55
N ALA A 493 -8.57 7.57 -21.90
CA ALA A 493 -8.64 6.13 -22.15
C ALA A 493 -8.43 5.37 -20.84
N ASP A 494 -9.25 4.34 -20.59
CA ASP A 494 -9.07 3.49 -19.41
C ASP A 494 -8.16 2.28 -19.74
N PRO A 495 -7.15 1.96 -18.90
CA PRO A 495 -6.14 0.95 -19.24
C PRO A 495 -6.68 -0.45 -19.54
N TRP A 496 -7.74 -0.86 -18.85
CA TRP A 496 -8.34 -2.19 -19.03
C TRP A 496 -8.97 -2.40 -20.41
N GLN A 497 -9.35 -1.33 -21.10
CA GLN A 497 -9.88 -1.42 -22.47
C GLN A 497 -8.80 -1.82 -23.47
N TYR A 498 -7.53 -1.71 -23.06
CA TYR A 498 -6.35 -1.92 -23.88
C TYR A 498 -5.42 -2.98 -23.26
N THR A 499 -5.98 -3.94 -22.50
CA THR A 499 -5.21 -5.03 -21.89
C THR A 499 -4.45 -5.83 -22.95
N GLU A 500 -5.05 -6.06 -24.11
CA GLU A 500 -4.40 -6.75 -25.23
C GLU A 500 -3.17 -5.98 -25.72
N GLU A 501 -3.29 -4.66 -25.92
CA GLU A 501 -2.17 -3.81 -26.33
C GLU A 501 -1.05 -3.78 -25.30
N VAL A 502 -1.38 -3.71 -24.01
CA VAL A 502 -0.40 -3.79 -22.92
C VAL A 502 0.35 -5.13 -22.96
N VAL A 503 -0.37 -6.24 -23.12
CA VAL A 503 0.23 -7.58 -23.20
C VAL A 503 1.09 -7.72 -24.46
N ASP A 504 0.61 -7.22 -25.60
CA ASP A 504 1.34 -7.22 -26.86
C ASP A 504 2.66 -6.44 -26.76
N GLY A 505 2.61 -5.24 -26.18
CA GLY A 505 3.81 -4.43 -25.92
C GLY A 505 4.80 -5.13 -24.99
N TYR A 506 4.28 -5.79 -23.95
CA TYR A 506 5.08 -6.56 -23.01
C TYR A 506 5.80 -7.74 -23.71
N ARG A 507 5.08 -8.49 -24.55
CA ARG A 507 5.66 -9.59 -25.36
C ARG A 507 6.67 -9.08 -26.39
N GLU A 508 6.38 -7.95 -27.03
CA GLU A 508 7.26 -7.35 -28.02
C GLU A 508 8.59 -6.90 -27.40
N MET A 509 8.55 -6.20 -26.27
CA MET A 509 9.77 -5.85 -25.54
C MET A 509 10.53 -7.09 -25.11
N HIS A 510 9.86 -8.12 -24.60
CA HIS A 510 10.55 -9.36 -24.24
C HIS A 510 11.26 -10.00 -25.44
N ALA A 511 10.64 -10.03 -26.62
CA ALA A 511 11.25 -10.53 -27.83
C ALA A 511 12.47 -9.70 -28.27
N ALA A 512 12.41 -8.37 -28.13
CA ALA A 512 13.56 -7.48 -28.37
C ALA A 512 14.71 -7.77 -27.39
N LEU A 513 14.42 -7.83 -26.08
CA LEU A 513 15.40 -8.16 -25.04
C LEU A 513 16.06 -9.53 -25.28
N HIS A 514 15.26 -10.55 -25.63
CA HIS A 514 15.78 -11.88 -25.91
C HIS A 514 16.67 -11.92 -27.16
N ARG A 515 16.34 -11.18 -28.23
CA ARG A 515 17.22 -11.03 -29.40
C ARG A 515 18.55 -10.36 -29.03
N LEU A 516 18.52 -9.33 -28.17
CA LEU A 516 19.70 -8.58 -27.76
C LEU A 516 20.47 -9.19 -26.59
N ARG A 517 20.04 -10.33 -26.02
CA ARG A 517 20.60 -10.88 -24.78
C ARG A 517 22.13 -11.02 -24.77
N GLY A 518 22.75 -11.34 -25.92
CA GLY A 518 24.21 -11.40 -26.04
C GLY A 518 24.89 -10.04 -25.91
N GLU A 519 24.30 -9.01 -26.54
CA GLU A 519 24.76 -7.61 -26.43
C GLU A 519 24.50 -7.05 -25.02
N LEU A 520 23.37 -7.41 -24.40
CA LEU A 520 23.03 -7.02 -23.03
C LEU A 520 23.94 -7.68 -21.98
N ALA A 521 24.44 -8.89 -22.26
CA ALA A 521 25.36 -9.60 -21.37
C ALA A 521 26.80 -9.07 -21.45
N ASP A 522 27.14 -8.30 -22.49
CA ASP A 522 28.46 -7.68 -22.64
C ASP A 522 28.64 -6.56 -21.59
N PRO A 523 29.70 -6.59 -20.75
CA PRO A 523 30.00 -5.52 -19.79
C PRO A 523 30.13 -4.12 -20.43
N GLU A 524 30.56 -4.05 -21.68
CA GLU A 524 30.68 -2.80 -22.46
C GLU A 524 29.46 -2.55 -23.36
N GLY A 525 28.43 -3.39 -23.23
CA GLY A 525 27.18 -3.29 -23.97
C GLY A 525 26.23 -2.22 -23.43
N PRO A 526 24.96 -2.21 -23.89
CA PRO A 526 23.96 -1.21 -23.55
C PRO A 526 23.65 -1.07 -22.05
N LEU A 527 23.98 -2.08 -21.24
CA LEU A 527 23.80 -2.03 -19.79
C LEU A 527 25.00 -1.43 -19.04
N GLY A 528 26.15 -1.20 -19.70
CA GLY A 528 27.38 -0.73 -19.04
C GLY A 528 27.20 0.58 -18.26
N GLY A 529 26.34 1.48 -18.73
CA GLY A 529 26.00 2.74 -18.05
C GLY A 529 25.33 2.57 -16.68
N PHE A 530 24.80 1.39 -16.36
CA PHE A 530 24.22 1.09 -15.04
C PHE A 530 25.23 0.56 -14.02
N ARG A 531 26.48 0.30 -14.42
CA ARG A 531 27.50 -0.24 -13.53
C ARG A 531 28.15 0.86 -12.70
N GLY A 532 28.04 0.77 -11.38
CA GLY A 532 28.74 1.67 -10.46
C GLY A 532 28.11 3.05 -10.33
N ILE A 533 26.79 3.15 -10.55
CA ILE A 533 26.00 4.37 -10.33
C ILE A 533 25.16 4.28 -9.05
N TRP A 534 24.71 5.43 -8.55
CA TRP A 534 23.82 5.51 -7.39
C TRP A 534 22.35 5.44 -7.79
N VAL A 535 21.58 4.67 -7.01
CA VAL A 535 20.12 4.55 -7.11
C VAL A 535 19.50 4.76 -5.72
N ARG A 536 18.24 5.19 -5.66
CA ARG A 536 17.48 5.39 -4.41
C ARG A 536 17.04 4.03 -3.85
N TYR A 537 17.11 3.93 -2.53
CA TYR A 537 16.58 2.82 -1.75
C TYR A 537 15.45 3.32 -0.84
N ILE A 538 14.27 2.71 -0.93
CA ILE A 538 13.10 3.10 -0.14
C ILE A 538 12.84 2.01 0.90
N TRP A 539 13.43 2.18 2.08
CA TRP A 539 13.23 1.27 3.21
C TRP A 539 11.79 1.32 3.75
N ARG A 540 11.28 2.54 3.96
CA ARG A 540 9.92 2.78 4.45
C ARG A 540 9.17 3.59 3.40
N HIS A 541 7.93 3.20 3.15
CA HIS A 541 7.05 3.98 2.29
C HIS A 541 6.90 5.42 2.80
N THR A 542 7.08 6.41 1.92
CA THR A 542 6.94 7.83 2.24
C THR A 542 5.67 8.17 3.04
N TRP A 543 4.51 7.58 2.73
CA TRP A 543 3.27 7.86 3.48
C TRP A 543 3.39 7.55 4.97
N ASP A 544 4.14 6.53 5.36
CA ASP A 544 4.41 6.25 6.77
C ASP A 544 5.36 7.28 7.38
N GLY A 545 6.32 7.77 6.60
CA GLY A 545 7.14 8.94 6.95
C GLY A 545 6.29 10.18 7.22
N TYR A 546 5.35 10.53 6.34
CA TYR A 546 4.42 11.65 6.55
C TYR A 546 3.53 11.49 7.79
N LYS A 547 3.11 10.25 8.12
CA LYS A 547 2.37 9.98 9.37
C LYS A 547 3.24 10.29 10.60
N ILE A 548 4.53 9.94 10.56
CA ILE A 548 5.48 10.23 11.64
C ILE A 548 5.73 11.75 11.75
N LEU A 549 6.01 12.42 10.63
CA LEU A 549 6.21 13.86 10.59
C LEU A 549 4.99 14.61 11.13
N ARG A 550 3.78 14.25 10.69
CA ARG A 550 2.52 14.82 11.18
C ARG A 550 2.28 14.56 12.66
N ALA A 551 2.64 13.38 13.18
CA ALA A 551 2.57 13.11 14.61
C ALA A 551 3.56 13.99 15.39
N SER A 552 4.76 14.23 14.83
CA SER A 552 5.83 15.04 15.42
C SER A 552 5.51 16.55 15.46
N THR A 553 4.50 17.02 14.72
CA THR A 553 4.00 18.41 14.73
C THR A 553 2.71 18.58 15.52
N SER A 554 2.22 17.54 16.20
CA SER A 554 1.08 17.67 17.08
C SER A 554 1.44 18.54 18.30
N PRO A 555 0.53 19.37 18.83
CA PRO A 555 0.83 20.23 19.97
C PRO A 555 1.38 19.49 21.19
N LEU A 556 0.95 18.24 21.43
CA LEU A 556 1.46 17.37 22.50
C LEU A 556 2.91 16.92 22.26
N ALA A 557 3.34 16.82 21.01
CA ALA A 557 4.72 16.51 20.65
C ALA A 557 5.65 17.73 20.75
N LEU A 558 5.10 18.95 20.77
CA LEU A 558 5.85 20.19 20.61
C LEU A 558 6.24 20.91 21.93
N ASP A 559 6.00 20.26 23.08
CA ASP A 559 6.31 20.78 24.42
C ASP A 559 7.81 21.07 24.61
N ASP A 560 8.68 20.19 24.12
CA ASP A 560 10.13 20.41 24.00
C ASP A 560 10.76 19.45 22.98
N GLY A 561 12.05 19.63 22.70
CA GLY A 561 12.77 18.79 21.74
C GLY A 561 12.85 17.30 22.14
N ALA A 562 12.88 16.97 23.44
CA ALA A 562 12.95 15.58 23.91
C ALA A 562 11.60 14.84 23.80
N THR A 563 10.51 15.58 23.99
CA THR A 563 9.13 15.09 23.81
C THR A 563 8.86 14.80 22.34
N ARG A 564 9.28 15.71 21.45
CA ARG A 564 9.20 15.47 20.00
C ARG A 564 9.99 14.22 19.60
N GLU A 565 11.23 14.09 20.07
CA GLU A 565 12.07 12.91 19.84
C GLU A 565 11.37 11.62 20.28
N THR A 566 10.74 11.62 21.46
CA THR A 566 10.00 10.46 21.97
C THR A 566 8.89 10.02 21.02
N VAL A 567 8.17 10.96 20.39
CA VAL A 567 7.12 10.62 19.41
C VAL A 567 7.71 9.92 18.18
N ILE A 568 8.83 10.45 17.65
CA ILE A 568 9.53 9.92 16.48
C ILE A 568 10.11 8.53 16.77
N ALA A 569 10.65 8.31 17.97
CA ALA A 569 11.28 7.06 18.39
C ALA A 569 10.38 5.82 18.26
N GLY A 570 9.06 6.00 18.16
CA GLY A 570 8.13 4.91 17.86
C GLY A 570 8.44 4.16 16.55
N ALA A 571 9.17 4.76 15.61
CA ALA A 571 9.61 4.13 14.37
C ALA A 571 10.60 2.96 14.59
N LEU A 572 11.36 2.96 15.71
CA LEU A 572 12.36 1.94 16.03
C LEU A 572 11.78 0.55 16.30
N ARG A 573 10.50 0.48 16.69
CA ARG A 573 9.88 -0.73 17.23
C ARG A 573 10.07 -1.96 16.35
N GLY A 574 9.80 -1.83 15.05
CA GLY A 574 9.92 -2.95 14.12
C GLY A 574 11.35 -3.47 13.99
N ALA A 575 12.34 -2.57 13.88
CA ALA A 575 13.75 -2.93 13.78
C ALA A 575 14.28 -3.54 15.09
N VAL A 576 13.85 -3.01 16.24
CA VAL A 576 14.20 -3.58 17.55
C VAL A 576 13.64 -5.00 17.70
N THR A 577 12.38 -5.22 17.32
CA THR A 577 11.79 -6.56 17.34
C THR A 577 12.53 -7.52 16.40
N ALA A 578 12.90 -7.07 15.20
CA ALA A 578 13.68 -7.88 14.26
C ALA A 578 15.06 -8.26 14.85
N ARG A 579 15.78 -7.30 15.42
CA ARG A 579 17.09 -7.53 16.07
C ARG A 579 17.00 -8.44 17.30
N ALA A 580 15.89 -8.37 18.03
CA ALA A 580 15.63 -9.24 19.18
C ALA A 580 15.33 -10.69 18.78
N GLY A 581 14.79 -10.89 17.56
CA GLY A 581 14.55 -12.21 16.96
C GLY A 581 15.76 -12.79 16.23
N ASP A 582 16.60 -11.94 15.61
CA ASP A 582 17.81 -12.33 14.89
C ASP A 582 18.95 -11.35 15.14
N ALA A 583 20.04 -11.87 15.71
CA ALA A 583 21.17 -11.04 16.07
C ALA A 583 21.96 -10.46 14.89
N ALA A 584 21.83 -11.07 13.70
CA ALA A 584 22.46 -10.57 12.48
C ALA A 584 21.79 -9.30 11.96
N ARG A 585 20.57 -8.97 12.40
CA ARG A 585 19.77 -7.85 11.88
C ARG A 585 20.07 -6.49 12.52
N GLY A 586 21.33 -6.26 12.89
CA GLY A 586 21.79 -4.95 13.38
C GLY A 586 21.71 -3.85 12.34
N ASP A 587 21.78 -4.23 11.06
CA ASP A 587 21.61 -3.36 9.90
C ASP A 587 20.28 -2.61 9.91
N LEU A 588 19.16 -3.30 10.22
CA LEU A 588 17.84 -2.68 10.26
C LEU A 588 17.74 -1.59 11.32
N LEU A 589 18.37 -1.81 12.47
CA LEU A 589 18.38 -0.83 13.55
C LEU A 589 19.19 0.39 13.16
N GLU A 590 20.34 0.22 12.49
CA GLU A 590 21.12 1.34 11.95
C GLU A 590 20.37 2.13 10.87
N VAL A 591 19.68 1.45 9.95
CA VAL A 591 18.83 2.11 8.94
C VAL A 591 17.75 2.94 9.61
N VAL A 592 17.03 2.41 10.61
CA VAL A 592 15.96 3.15 11.30
C VAL A 592 16.51 4.27 12.21
N LEU A 593 17.72 4.12 12.78
CA LEU A 593 18.37 5.22 13.50
C LEU A 593 18.72 6.37 12.55
N ALA A 594 19.23 6.08 11.34
CA ALA A 594 19.43 7.09 10.31
C ALA A 594 18.10 7.70 9.79
N GLU A 595 17.02 6.91 9.81
CA GLU A 595 15.67 7.39 9.51
C GLU A 595 15.22 8.47 10.51
N LEU A 596 15.46 8.23 11.80
CA LEU A 596 15.20 9.20 12.87
C LEU A 596 15.93 10.53 12.63
N ASP A 597 17.19 10.49 12.21
CA ASP A 597 17.99 11.71 11.90
C ASP A 597 17.28 12.58 10.84
N SER A 598 16.66 11.96 9.84
CA SER A 598 15.88 12.67 8.80
C SER A 598 14.61 13.30 9.38
N PHE A 599 13.85 12.55 10.18
CA PHE A 599 12.64 13.06 10.82
C PHE A 599 12.93 14.18 11.83
N ARG A 600 14.07 14.15 12.51
CA ARG A 600 14.52 15.24 13.39
C ARG A 600 14.57 16.54 12.60
N SER A 601 15.16 16.52 11.40
CA SER A 601 15.27 17.67 10.49
C SER A 601 14.00 17.94 9.65
N PHE A 602 12.88 17.27 9.95
CA PHE A 602 11.62 17.39 9.21
C PHE A 602 11.68 16.99 7.72
N ASP A 603 12.59 16.06 7.39
CA ASP A 603 12.72 15.47 6.07
C ASP A 603 12.12 14.06 6.01
N ILE A 604 11.74 13.65 4.81
CA ILE A 604 11.53 12.23 4.49
C ILE A 604 12.92 11.56 4.38
N PRO A 605 13.11 10.36 4.96
CA PRO A 605 14.36 9.62 4.88
C PRO A 605 14.81 9.37 3.44
N PHE A 606 16.10 9.56 3.18
CA PHE A 606 16.71 9.35 1.87
C PHE A 606 17.91 8.40 1.99
N PHE A 607 17.75 7.22 1.41
CA PHE A 607 18.78 6.20 1.34
C PHE A 607 19.15 5.94 -0.11
N ARG A 608 20.41 5.56 -0.33
CA ARG A 608 20.97 5.22 -1.63
C ARG A 608 21.61 3.85 -1.58
N SER A 609 21.71 3.22 -2.74
CA SER A 609 22.52 2.05 -2.98
C SER A 609 23.45 2.33 -4.16
N LEU A 610 24.72 1.95 -4.04
CA LEU A 610 25.60 1.85 -5.19
C LEU A 610 25.29 0.53 -5.88
N THR A 611 25.00 0.55 -7.18
CA THR A 611 24.60 -0.64 -7.95
C THR A 611 25.59 -1.81 -7.86
N THR A 612 26.85 -1.56 -7.49
CA THR A 612 27.91 -2.58 -7.28
C THR A 612 28.23 -2.84 -5.81
N SER A 613 27.40 -2.39 -4.87
CA SER A 613 27.56 -2.59 -3.42
C SER A 613 26.35 -3.30 -2.81
N SER A 614 26.57 -4.03 -1.73
CA SER A 614 25.53 -4.66 -0.90
C SER A 614 25.19 -3.83 0.35
N SER A 615 25.68 -2.60 0.42
CA SER A 615 25.47 -1.68 1.54
C SER A 615 24.40 -0.63 1.23
N VAL A 616 23.77 -0.11 2.28
CA VAL A 616 22.93 1.09 2.22
C VAL A 616 23.77 2.31 2.59
N PHE A 617 23.49 3.44 1.95
CA PHE A 617 24.14 4.71 2.26
C PHE A 617 23.09 5.76 2.60
N THR A 618 23.34 6.55 3.63
CA THR A 618 22.56 7.74 3.96
C THR A 618 22.93 8.90 3.03
N ALA A 619 22.14 9.98 3.04
CA ALA A 619 22.42 11.17 2.23
C ALA A 619 23.79 11.82 2.53
N ASP A 620 24.23 11.80 3.79
CA ASP A 620 25.55 12.29 4.24
C ASP A 620 26.69 11.29 4.01
N GLY A 621 26.42 10.15 3.36
CA GLY A 621 27.42 9.19 2.92
C GLY A 621 27.85 8.16 3.96
N ARG A 622 27.12 8.03 5.08
CA ARG A 622 27.34 6.99 6.08
C ARG A 622 26.90 5.64 5.52
N GLU A 623 27.77 4.64 5.64
CA GLU A 623 27.52 3.28 5.16
C GLU A 623 26.90 2.41 6.25
N VAL A 624 25.87 1.63 5.89
CA VAL A 624 25.35 0.50 6.64
C VAL A 624 25.68 -0.78 5.86
N PRO A 625 26.73 -1.53 6.26
CA PRO A 625 27.25 -2.63 5.47
C PRO A 625 26.35 -3.88 5.54
N GLY A 626 26.31 -4.65 4.46
CA GLY A 626 25.72 -5.99 4.43
C GLY A 626 24.19 -6.05 4.49
N HIS A 627 23.50 -4.93 4.26
CA HIS A 627 22.04 -4.85 4.30
C HIS A 627 21.35 -5.64 3.16
N PHE A 628 22.00 -5.73 2.00
CA PHE A 628 21.49 -6.44 0.82
C PHE A 628 22.11 -7.82 0.65
N GLN A 629 21.34 -8.79 0.14
CA GLN A 629 21.80 -10.14 -0.19
C GLN A 629 22.68 -10.16 -1.45
N SER A 630 22.44 -9.25 -2.38
CA SER A 630 23.18 -9.10 -3.62
C SER A 630 23.19 -7.64 -4.07
N THR A 631 24.14 -7.29 -4.93
CA THR A 631 24.20 -5.96 -5.56
C THR A 631 23.15 -5.84 -6.66
N GLY A 632 22.66 -4.62 -6.93
CA GLY A 632 21.72 -4.37 -8.04
C GLY A 632 22.28 -4.78 -9.40
N TRP A 633 23.58 -4.61 -9.61
CA TRP A 633 24.30 -5.02 -10.83
C TRP A 633 24.31 -6.53 -11.00
N GLN A 634 24.64 -7.30 -9.96
CA GLN A 634 24.59 -8.76 -10.00
C GLN A 634 23.18 -9.26 -10.32
N ARG A 635 22.16 -8.62 -9.74
CA ARG A 635 20.77 -8.99 -10.01
C ARG A 635 20.40 -8.71 -11.47
N LEU A 636 20.78 -7.55 -12.03
CA LEU A 636 20.57 -7.25 -13.44
C LEU A 636 21.26 -8.26 -14.37
N GLN A 637 22.50 -8.67 -14.07
CA GLN A 637 23.19 -9.70 -14.84
C GLN A 637 22.44 -11.04 -14.80
N GLN A 638 21.92 -11.43 -13.63
CA GLN A 638 21.09 -12.61 -13.49
C GLN A 638 19.80 -12.50 -14.32
N ARG A 639 19.15 -11.32 -14.34
CA ARG A 639 17.97 -11.07 -15.17
C ARG A 639 18.21 -11.24 -16.67
N VAL A 640 19.37 -10.80 -17.15
CA VAL A 640 19.77 -11.00 -18.54
C VAL A 640 19.97 -12.50 -18.83
N ALA A 641 20.63 -13.24 -17.92
CA ALA A 641 20.80 -14.69 -18.06
C ALA A 641 19.46 -15.45 -18.00
N GLU A 642 18.49 -14.97 -17.22
CA GLU A 642 17.15 -15.55 -17.11
C GLU A 642 16.33 -15.42 -18.41
N LEU A 643 16.73 -14.58 -19.39
CA LEU A 643 16.00 -14.39 -20.64
C LEU A 643 15.87 -15.67 -21.49
N ASP A 644 16.78 -16.64 -21.38
CA ASP A 644 16.71 -17.90 -22.14
C ASP A 644 15.69 -18.91 -21.56
N GLY A 645 15.28 -18.73 -20.30
CA GLY A 645 14.34 -19.61 -19.59
C GLY A 645 13.16 -18.88 -18.96
N PHE A 646 12.90 -17.64 -19.38
CA PHE A 646 11.88 -16.79 -18.79
C PHE A 646 10.47 -17.33 -19.09
N ASP A 647 9.68 -17.58 -18.04
CA ASP A 647 8.27 -17.99 -18.15
C ASP A 647 7.39 -16.81 -18.58
N LEU A 648 7.45 -16.47 -19.86
CA LEU A 648 6.74 -15.32 -20.41
C LEU A 648 5.24 -15.38 -20.14
N GLU A 649 4.61 -16.54 -20.36
CA GLU A 649 3.15 -16.68 -20.21
C GLU A 649 2.71 -16.63 -18.75
N GLY A 650 3.50 -17.19 -17.82
CA GLY A 650 3.24 -17.02 -16.38
C GLY A 650 3.32 -15.56 -15.93
N HIS A 651 4.28 -14.79 -16.47
CA HIS A 651 4.38 -13.35 -16.17
C HIS A 651 3.29 -12.51 -16.85
N VAL A 652 2.84 -12.88 -18.06
CA VAL A 652 1.67 -12.28 -18.71
C VAL A 652 0.40 -12.55 -17.90
N ALA A 653 0.23 -13.76 -17.35
CA ALA A 653 -0.89 -14.08 -16.48
C ALA A 653 -0.93 -13.16 -15.24
N VAL A 654 0.22 -12.89 -14.62
CA VAL A 654 0.33 -11.92 -13.51
C VAL A 654 -0.04 -10.50 -13.95
N LEU A 655 0.47 -10.02 -15.09
CA LEU A 655 0.18 -8.68 -15.62
C LEU A 655 -1.32 -8.48 -15.91
N SER A 656 -1.96 -9.45 -16.55
CA SER A 656 -3.41 -9.43 -16.79
C SER A 656 -4.19 -9.52 -15.48
N GLY A 657 -3.70 -10.30 -14.51
CA GLY A 657 -4.22 -10.36 -13.16
C GLY A 657 -4.20 -9.00 -12.44
N CYS A 658 -3.12 -8.23 -12.57
CA CYS A 658 -3.04 -6.86 -12.05
C CYS A 658 -4.08 -5.93 -12.72
N THR A 659 -4.24 -6.04 -14.04
CA THR A 659 -5.21 -5.22 -14.78
C THR A 659 -6.66 -5.50 -14.37
N ASP A 660 -6.97 -6.77 -14.11
CA ASP A 660 -8.28 -7.19 -13.61
C ASP A 660 -8.51 -6.75 -12.15
N ALA A 661 -7.49 -6.85 -11.29
CA ALA A 661 -7.52 -6.36 -9.92
C ALA A 661 -7.76 -4.84 -9.84
N ALA A 662 -7.18 -4.05 -10.76
CA ALA A 662 -7.40 -2.61 -10.88
C ALA A 662 -8.88 -2.23 -11.14
N ARG A 663 -9.69 -3.17 -11.66
CA ARG A 663 -11.15 -3.05 -11.82
C ARG A 663 -11.96 -3.64 -10.66
N ALA A 664 -11.31 -4.02 -9.56
CA ALA A 664 -11.92 -4.80 -8.50
C ALA A 664 -12.58 -6.11 -9.00
N GLY A 665 -12.10 -6.68 -10.10
CA GLY A 665 -12.68 -7.89 -10.71
C GLY A 665 -14.04 -7.68 -11.38
N THR A 666 -14.37 -6.44 -11.78
CA THR A 666 -15.64 -6.12 -12.46
C THR A 666 -15.70 -6.76 -13.84
N GLU A 667 -16.68 -7.65 -14.03
CA GLU A 667 -16.95 -8.39 -15.27
C GLU A 667 -17.44 -7.47 -16.40
N GLN A 668 -17.22 -7.89 -17.64
CA GLN A 668 -17.83 -7.29 -18.81
C GLN A 668 -19.11 -8.03 -19.19
N PRO A 669 -20.10 -7.35 -19.81
CA PRO A 669 -21.25 -8.04 -20.37
C PRO A 669 -20.78 -9.13 -21.34
N PRO A 670 -21.33 -10.36 -21.26
CA PRO A 670 -20.95 -11.42 -22.18
C PRO A 670 -21.23 -10.97 -23.63
N ALA A 671 -20.35 -11.36 -24.54
CA ALA A 671 -20.56 -11.12 -25.96
C ALA A 671 -21.89 -11.77 -26.39
N LYS A 672 -22.67 -11.07 -27.22
CA LYS A 672 -23.92 -11.64 -27.74
C LYS A 672 -23.59 -12.93 -28.51
N PRO A 673 -24.21 -14.06 -28.17
CA PRO A 673 -23.91 -15.30 -28.85
C PRO A 673 -24.29 -15.18 -30.33
N ALA A 674 -23.40 -15.65 -31.22
CA ALA A 674 -23.61 -15.58 -32.67
C ALA A 674 -24.84 -16.38 -33.14
N ARG A 675 -25.34 -17.28 -32.30
CA ARG A 675 -26.58 -18.05 -32.51
C ARG A 675 -27.34 -18.17 -31.18
N PRO A 676 -28.68 -18.26 -31.21
CA PRO A 676 -29.47 -18.52 -30.01
C PRO A 676 -29.03 -19.83 -29.33
N LEU A 677 -28.96 -19.82 -28.00
CA LEU A 677 -28.79 -21.04 -27.21
C LEU A 677 -29.93 -22.00 -27.53
N ARG A 678 -29.59 -23.28 -27.69
CA ARG A 678 -30.55 -24.37 -27.93
C ARG A 678 -30.46 -25.35 -26.79
N ALA A 679 -31.56 -26.08 -26.54
CA ALA A 679 -31.56 -27.19 -25.61
C ALA A 679 -30.39 -28.14 -25.97
N ALA A 680 -29.41 -28.20 -25.07
CA ALA A 680 -28.25 -29.07 -25.18
C ALA A 680 -28.42 -30.23 -24.21
N GLU A 681 -27.87 -31.38 -24.55
CA GLU A 681 -27.84 -32.51 -23.61
C GLU A 681 -27.07 -32.11 -22.34
N PRO A 682 -27.59 -32.42 -21.14
CA PRO A 682 -26.88 -32.15 -19.91
C PRO A 682 -25.50 -32.81 -19.92
N PRO A 683 -24.50 -32.23 -19.22
CA PRO A 683 -23.17 -32.82 -19.14
C PRO A 683 -23.24 -34.20 -18.50
N THR A 684 -22.61 -35.18 -19.14
CA THR A 684 -22.50 -36.52 -18.57
C THR A 684 -21.59 -36.51 -17.35
N SER A 685 -21.80 -37.45 -16.43
CA SER A 685 -20.95 -37.63 -15.25
C SER A 685 -19.46 -37.75 -15.60
N GLY A 686 -19.13 -38.41 -16.73
CA GLY A 686 -17.76 -38.52 -17.24
C GLY A 686 -17.19 -37.21 -17.81
N GLU A 687 -18.00 -36.39 -18.49
CA GLU A 687 -17.57 -35.05 -18.95
C GLU A 687 -17.25 -34.14 -17.76
N LEU A 688 -18.09 -34.15 -16.71
CA LEU A 688 -17.90 -33.36 -15.50
C LEU A 688 -16.59 -33.74 -14.78
N LEU A 689 -16.38 -35.03 -14.55
CA LEU A 689 -15.20 -35.52 -13.85
C LEU A 689 -13.91 -35.28 -14.66
N ALA A 690 -13.95 -35.45 -15.99
CA ALA A 690 -12.83 -35.15 -16.87
C ALA A 690 -12.46 -33.66 -16.84
N ALA A 691 -13.45 -32.77 -16.89
CA ALA A 691 -13.22 -31.33 -16.82
C ALA A 691 -12.67 -30.90 -15.45
N ALA A 692 -13.22 -31.43 -14.34
CA ALA A 692 -12.71 -31.17 -12.99
C ALA A 692 -11.28 -31.70 -12.81
N THR A 693 -10.97 -32.89 -13.32
CA THR A 693 -9.62 -33.49 -13.29
C THR A 693 -8.63 -32.63 -14.06
N ALA A 694 -8.99 -32.20 -15.29
CA ALA A 694 -8.14 -31.33 -16.10
C ALA A 694 -7.86 -29.99 -15.42
N LEU A 695 -8.85 -29.44 -14.71
CA LEU A 695 -8.71 -28.22 -13.92
C LEU A 695 -7.75 -28.44 -12.74
N GLY A 696 -7.91 -29.52 -11.99
CA GLY A 696 -6.98 -29.89 -10.92
C GLY A 696 -5.55 -30.08 -11.41
N ASP A 697 -5.36 -30.78 -12.53
CA ASP A 697 -4.06 -30.97 -13.15
C ASP A 697 -3.45 -29.64 -13.60
N ARG A 698 -4.26 -28.72 -14.14
CA ARG A 698 -3.79 -27.39 -14.50
C ARG A 698 -3.35 -26.58 -13.28
N ILE A 699 -4.13 -26.57 -12.20
CA ILE A 699 -3.76 -25.89 -10.95
C ILE A 699 -2.43 -26.43 -10.41
N LEU A 700 -2.23 -27.76 -10.44
CA LEU A 700 -0.97 -28.37 -10.00
C LEU A 700 0.20 -28.02 -10.93
N ALA A 701 -0.04 -27.87 -12.24
CA ALA A 701 0.98 -27.46 -13.20
C ALA A 701 1.36 -25.98 -13.07
N ASP A 702 0.41 -25.12 -12.69
CA ASP A 702 0.64 -23.69 -12.42
C ASP A 702 1.25 -23.44 -11.02
N ARG A 703 1.41 -24.49 -10.21
CA ARG A 703 2.09 -24.42 -8.91
C ARG A 703 3.54 -24.02 -9.11
N ARG A 704 3.96 -23.01 -8.37
CA ARG A 704 5.35 -22.61 -8.24
C ARG A 704 6.07 -23.46 -7.19
N PRO A 705 7.41 -23.60 -7.21
CA PRO A 705 8.18 -24.42 -6.28
C PRO A 705 7.67 -24.49 -4.83
N THR A 706 7.24 -23.37 -4.26
CA THR A 706 6.79 -23.29 -2.87
C THR A 706 5.34 -22.82 -2.66
N GLY A 707 4.53 -22.69 -3.73
CA GLY A 707 3.12 -22.29 -3.59
C GLY A 707 2.47 -21.77 -4.87
N TRP A 708 1.52 -20.84 -4.76
CA TRP A 708 0.81 -20.23 -5.89
C TRP A 708 0.82 -18.71 -5.77
N LEU A 709 0.98 -18.05 -6.93
CA LEU A 709 0.66 -16.64 -7.09
C LEU A 709 -0.75 -16.54 -7.66
N GLY A 710 -1.60 -15.70 -7.06
CA GLY A 710 -2.97 -15.53 -7.51
C GLY A 710 -3.58 -14.24 -7.00
N GLN A 711 -4.80 -13.94 -7.42
CA GLN A 711 -5.55 -12.80 -6.93
C GLN A 711 -6.13 -13.08 -5.55
N SER A 712 -5.63 -12.38 -4.55
CA SER A 712 -6.25 -12.29 -3.23
C SER A 712 -7.27 -11.17 -3.16
N TRP A 713 -8.27 -11.35 -2.31
CA TRP A 713 -9.27 -10.34 -2.02
C TRP A 713 -9.38 -10.06 -0.53
N TYR A 714 -9.38 -8.78 -0.18
CA TYR A 714 -9.45 -8.29 1.18
C TYR A 714 -10.75 -7.51 1.39
N PRO A 715 -11.79 -8.16 1.95
CA PRO A 715 -13.15 -7.63 1.90
C PRO A 715 -13.35 -6.37 2.73
N GLY A 716 -12.65 -6.22 3.87
CA GLY A 716 -12.74 -5.02 4.71
C GLY A 716 -12.23 -3.74 4.05
N THR A 717 -11.55 -3.86 2.91
CA THR A 717 -11.09 -2.73 2.10
C THR A 717 -11.48 -2.80 0.62
N GLY A 718 -12.19 -3.84 0.19
CA GLY A 718 -12.48 -4.09 -1.23
C GLY A 718 -11.23 -4.35 -2.10
N LEU A 719 -10.02 -4.39 -1.52
CA LEU A 719 -8.77 -4.52 -2.25
C LEU A 719 -8.70 -5.91 -2.91
N ARG A 720 -8.47 -5.93 -4.23
CA ARG A 720 -8.00 -7.11 -4.94
C ARG A 720 -6.55 -6.88 -5.36
N GLN A 721 -5.70 -7.90 -5.23
CA GLN A 721 -4.30 -7.81 -5.63
C GLN A 721 -3.72 -9.17 -5.97
N VAL A 722 -2.73 -9.20 -6.87
CA VAL A 722 -1.95 -10.42 -7.14
C VAL A 722 -0.86 -10.54 -6.09
N GLU A 723 -0.82 -11.67 -5.37
CA GLU A 723 0.17 -11.95 -4.33
C GLU A 723 0.39 -13.45 -4.15
N ALA A 724 1.30 -13.79 -3.23
CA ALA A 724 1.43 -15.12 -2.68
C ALA A 724 0.14 -15.52 -1.94
N LEU A 725 -0.52 -16.62 -2.37
CA LEU A 725 -1.79 -17.02 -1.76
C LEU A 725 -1.61 -17.50 -0.32
N GLY A 726 -2.38 -16.93 0.60
CA GLY A 726 -2.41 -17.29 2.02
C GLY A 726 -3.41 -18.42 2.36
N PRO A 727 -3.51 -18.84 3.62
CA PRO A 727 -4.39 -19.92 4.06
C PRO A 727 -5.82 -19.44 4.38
N ASP A 728 -6.55 -19.01 3.35
CA ASP A 728 -7.98 -18.68 3.44
C ASP A 728 -8.83 -19.53 2.50
N LEU A 729 -10.15 -19.54 2.71
CA LEU A 729 -11.10 -20.34 1.93
C LEU A 729 -11.67 -19.60 0.71
N THR A 730 -11.31 -18.33 0.48
CA THR A 730 -11.86 -17.53 -0.61
C THR A 730 -10.94 -17.50 -1.82
N SER A 731 -9.75 -16.92 -1.66
CA SER A 731 -8.69 -16.79 -2.65
C SER A 731 -7.49 -17.67 -2.34
N GLY A 732 -7.45 -18.24 -1.13
CA GLY A 732 -6.28 -18.88 -0.57
C GLY A 732 -6.09 -20.37 -0.86
N THR A 733 -4.99 -20.88 -0.31
CA THR A 733 -4.54 -22.27 -0.49
C THR A 733 -5.47 -23.30 0.13
N LEU A 734 -6.30 -22.95 1.12
CA LEU A 734 -7.26 -23.88 1.71
C LEU A 734 -8.38 -24.22 0.72
N GLY A 735 -8.83 -23.24 -0.08
CA GLY A 735 -9.78 -23.49 -1.16
C GLY A 735 -9.24 -24.49 -2.18
N ILE A 736 -7.97 -24.32 -2.59
CA ILE A 736 -7.25 -25.24 -3.47
C ILE A 736 -7.14 -26.63 -2.83
N ALA A 737 -6.77 -26.70 -1.55
CA ALA A 737 -6.63 -27.96 -0.82
C ALA A 737 -7.95 -28.75 -0.80
N LEU A 738 -9.09 -28.08 -0.59
CA LEU A 738 -10.39 -28.72 -0.59
C LEU A 738 -10.80 -29.24 -1.97
N LEU A 739 -10.57 -28.48 -3.06
CA LEU A 739 -10.80 -28.99 -4.41
C LEU A 739 -9.97 -30.25 -4.68
N LEU A 740 -8.69 -30.25 -4.32
CA LEU A 740 -7.81 -31.39 -4.52
C LEU A 740 -8.23 -32.59 -3.66
N ALA A 741 -8.72 -32.37 -2.44
CA ALA A 741 -9.25 -33.42 -1.59
C ALA A 741 -10.56 -34.02 -2.15
N GLU A 742 -11.45 -33.19 -2.71
CA GLU A 742 -12.67 -33.66 -3.40
C GLU A 742 -12.32 -34.44 -4.69
N LEU A 743 -11.31 -33.99 -5.46
CA LEU A 743 -10.80 -34.73 -6.61
C LEU A 743 -10.22 -36.09 -6.20
N TRP A 744 -9.47 -36.14 -5.09
CA TRP A 744 -9.00 -37.41 -4.53
C TRP A 744 -10.19 -38.33 -4.20
N SER A 745 -11.20 -37.81 -3.49
CA SER A 745 -12.40 -38.58 -3.13
C SER A 745 -13.12 -39.14 -4.37
N ALA A 746 -13.24 -38.33 -5.43
CA ALA A 746 -13.94 -38.71 -6.66
C ALA A 746 -13.14 -39.65 -7.58
N THR A 747 -11.80 -39.55 -7.59
CA THR A 747 -10.95 -40.23 -8.60
C THR A 747 -10.03 -41.31 -8.03
N GLY A 748 -9.66 -41.23 -6.75
CA GLY A 748 -8.62 -42.07 -6.14
C GLY A 748 -7.21 -41.81 -6.66
N GLU A 749 -6.95 -40.67 -7.30
CA GLU A 749 -5.66 -40.34 -7.92
C GLU A 749 -4.64 -39.78 -6.90
N PRO A 750 -3.52 -40.47 -6.62
CA PRO A 750 -2.60 -40.11 -5.52
C PRO A 750 -1.95 -38.73 -5.63
N ARG A 751 -1.94 -38.13 -6.82
CA ARG A 751 -1.40 -36.78 -7.03
C ARG A 751 -2.23 -35.71 -6.33
N PHE A 752 -3.56 -35.84 -6.36
CA PHE A 752 -4.46 -34.91 -5.70
C PHE A 752 -4.40 -35.07 -4.17
N HIS A 753 -4.33 -36.32 -3.69
CA HIS A 753 -4.12 -36.60 -2.27
C HIS A 753 -2.84 -35.95 -1.74
N ARG A 754 -1.69 -36.20 -2.37
CA ARG A 754 -0.40 -35.67 -1.91
C ARG A 754 -0.38 -34.14 -1.87
N ALA A 755 -0.97 -33.50 -2.87
CA ALA A 755 -1.05 -32.04 -2.93
C ALA A 755 -1.98 -31.46 -1.87
N ALA A 756 -3.19 -32.01 -1.71
CA ALA A 756 -4.13 -31.61 -0.66
C ALA A 756 -3.53 -31.79 0.75
N HIS A 757 -2.94 -32.95 1.00
CA HIS A 757 -2.28 -33.24 2.28
C HIS A 757 -1.14 -32.25 2.57
N GLY A 758 -0.30 -31.94 1.58
CA GLY A 758 0.80 -30.97 1.74
C GLY A 758 0.29 -29.59 2.16
N LEU A 759 -0.73 -29.07 1.48
CA LEU A 759 -1.35 -27.78 1.79
C LEU A 759 -1.96 -27.73 3.19
N LEU A 760 -2.65 -28.80 3.61
CA LEU A 760 -3.25 -28.89 4.95
C LEU A 760 -2.18 -28.99 6.03
N ALA A 761 -1.09 -29.72 5.79
CA ALA A 761 0.04 -29.82 6.72
C ALA A 761 0.75 -28.47 6.90
N GLU A 762 0.96 -27.72 5.80
CA GLU A 762 1.49 -26.35 5.87
C GLU A 762 0.58 -25.42 6.67
N ALA A 763 -0.75 -25.49 6.45
CA ALA A 763 -1.71 -24.70 7.22
C ALA A 763 -1.74 -25.07 8.71
N ALA A 764 -1.64 -26.37 9.05
CA ALA A 764 -1.58 -26.83 10.43
C ALA A 764 -0.29 -26.38 11.14
N ALA A 765 0.83 -26.30 10.42
CA ALA A 765 2.12 -25.90 10.96
C ALA A 765 2.28 -24.38 11.12
N LEU A 766 1.40 -23.58 10.50
CA LEU A 766 1.50 -22.12 10.52
C LEU A 766 1.31 -21.52 11.92
N ILE A 767 0.51 -22.17 12.75
CA ILE A 767 0.09 -21.63 14.05
C ILE A 767 0.59 -22.56 15.15
N ASP A 768 1.50 -22.08 15.99
CA ASP A 768 1.74 -22.69 17.29
C ASP A 768 0.71 -22.12 18.29
N PRO A 769 -0.30 -22.89 18.72
CA PRO A 769 -1.33 -22.41 19.63
C PRO A 769 -0.80 -22.02 21.02
N LYS A 770 0.47 -22.33 21.33
CA LYS A 770 1.12 -22.00 22.60
C LYS A 770 1.91 -20.70 22.58
N GLU A 771 2.21 -20.16 21.39
CA GLU A 771 3.02 -18.96 21.25
C GLU A 771 2.20 -17.67 21.44
N PRO A 772 2.75 -16.64 22.12
CA PRO A 772 2.14 -15.32 22.13
C PRO A 772 2.00 -14.81 20.68
N MET A 773 0.81 -14.31 20.33
CA MET A 773 0.51 -13.76 18.99
C MET A 773 0.32 -14.77 17.85
N ALA A 774 0.06 -16.05 18.17
CA ALA A 774 -0.28 -17.12 17.22
C ALA A 774 -1.34 -16.74 16.15
N PHE A 775 -2.24 -15.81 16.47
CA PHE A 775 -3.30 -15.34 15.57
C PHE A 775 -3.18 -13.85 15.18
N ALA A 776 -1.98 -13.27 15.18
CA ALA A 776 -1.78 -11.85 14.83
C ALA A 776 -2.34 -11.49 13.44
N PHE A 777 -2.31 -12.43 12.49
CA PHE A 777 -2.86 -12.26 11.14
C PHE A 777 -4.38 -11.98 11.15
N ALA A 778 -5.12 -12.44 12.18
CA ALA A 778 -6.54 -12.16 12.35
C ALA A 778 -6.84 -10.69 12.68
N GLY A 779 -5.81 -9.88 12.96
CA GLY A 779 -5.91 -8.43 13.16
C GLY A 779 -5.52 -7.60 11.94
N ASP A 780 -5.31 -8.21 10.76
CA ASP A 780 -4.95 -7.47 9.54
C ASP A 780 -6.02 -6.42 9.22
N SER A 781 -5.59 -5.16 9.13
CA SER A 781 -6.49 -4.05 8.84
C SER A 781 -7.18 -4.15 7.48
N ARG A 782 -6.61 -4.89 6.52
CA ARG A 782 -7.19 -5.09 5.20
C ARG A 782 -8.43 -6.00 5.23
N LEU A 783 -8.50 -6.94 6.18
CA LEU A 783 -9.60 -7.91 6.29
C LEU A 783 -10.87 -7.31 6.88
N ALA A 784 -10.75 -6.54 7.96
CA ALA A 784 -11.90 -6.00 8.70
C ALA A 784 -11.63 -4.62 9.32
N SER A 785 -10.88 -3.76 8.62
CA SER A 785 -10.49 -2.43 9.09
C SER A 785 -9.78 -2.42 10.46
N GLY A 786 -9.23 -3.56 10.89
CA GLY A 786 -8.52 -3.75 12.17
C GLY A 786 -9.41 -4.26 13.31
N ALA A 787 -10.66 -4.63 13.04
CA ALA A 787 -11.41 -5.51 13.93
C ALA A 787 -10.83 -6.93 13.90
N PRO A 788 -10.83 -7.68 15.01
CA PRO A 788 -10.37 -9.07 14.99
C PRO A 788 -11.31 -9.94 14.14
N VAL A 789 -10.72 -10.85 13.38
CA VAL A 789 -11.42 -11.77 12.46
C VAL A 789 -11.33 -13.20 13.02
N PRO A 790 -12.27 -13.63 13.88
CA PRO A 790 -12.32 -15.02 14.36
C PRO A 790 -12.62 -16.00 13.21
N GLY A 791 -13.38 -15.53 12.20
CA GLY A 791 -13.41 -16.14 10.89
C GLY A 791 -14.69 -16.87 10.53
N GLY A 792 -14.83 -17.14 9.24
CA GLY A 792 -15.64 -18.20 8.64
C GLY A 792 -14.96 -18.64 7.35
N PHE A 793 -14.56 -17.66 6.55
CA PHE A 793 -13.75 -17.83 5.35
C PHE A 793 -12.30 -17.32 5.47
N PHE A 794 -12.04 -16.48 6.48
CA PHE A 794 -10.72 -15.97 6.86
C PHE A 794 -10.42 -16.31 8.32
N GLY A 795 -9.22 -15.96 8.81
CA GLY A 795 -8.89 -16.12 10.22
C GLY A 795 -8.73 -17.59 10.66
N PRO A 796 -8.68 -17.86 11.97
CA PRO A 796 -8.52 -19.22 12.49
C PRO A 796 -9.67 -20.16 12.14
N GLY A 797 -10.90 -19.65 12.01
CA GLY A 797 -12.05 -20.44 11.59
C GLY A 797 -11.85 -21.12 10.22
N ALA A 798 -11.24 -20.41 9.26
CA ALA A 798 -10.96 -20.95 7.93
C ALA A 798 -10.00 -22.14 7.97
N ILE A 799 -8.95 -22.05 8.78
CA ILE A 799 -7.96 -23.14 8.96
C ILE A 799 -8.63 -24.36 9.62
N ILE A 800 -9.42 -24.14 10.67
CA ILE A 800 -10.21 -25.21 11.32
C ILE A 800 -11.09 -25.92 10.30
N HIS A 801 -11.77 -25.17 9.42
CA HIS A 801 -12.61 -25.75 8.38
C HIS A 801 -11.81 -26.60 7.39
N GLY A 802 -10.72 -26.04 6.86
CA GLY A 802 -9.85 -26.74 5.90
C GLY A 802 -9.31 -28.05 6.46
N LEU A 803 -8.80 -28.02 7.71
CA LEU A 803 -8.31 -29.21 8.41
C LEU A 803 -9.42 -30.22 8.71
N ALA A 804 -10.61 -29.76 9.13
CA ALA A 804 -11.73 -30.64 9.45
C ALA A 804 -12.30 -31.35 8.20
N ARG A 805 -12.59 -30.59 7.13
CA ARG A 805 -13.15 -31.15 5.89
C ARG A 805 -12.09 -31.92 5.11
N GLY A 806 -10.89 -31.34 4.97
CA GLY A 806 -9.77 -31.98 4.29
C GLY A 806 -9.34 -33.28 4.98
N GLY A 807 -9.19 -33.27 6.31
CA GLY A 807 -8.89 -34.48 7.08
C GLY A 807 -9.93 -35.59 6.89
N LEU A 808 -11.22 -35.24 6.82
CA LEU A 808 -12.28 -36.21 6.53
C LEU A 808 -12.18 -36.80 5.12
N LEU A 809 -11.97 -35.95 4.10
CA LEU A 809 -11.86 -36.38 2.69
C LEU A 809 -10.62 -37.24 2.43
N LEU A 810 -9.52 -36.97 3.14
CA LEU A 810 -8.27 -37.72 3.03
C LEU A 810 -8.24 -38.95 3.94
N GLY A 811 -9.10 -39.03 4.96
CA GLY A 811 -9.09 -40.08 5.97
C GLY A 811 -7.98 -39.92 7.02
N GLU A 812 -7.54 -38.69 7.29
CA GLU A 812 -6.40 -38.34 8.13
C GLU A 812 -6.84 -37.67 9.43
N THR A 813 -6.86 -38.43 10.54
CA THR A 813 -7.35 -37.97 11.84
C THR A 813 -6.45 -36.91 12.49
N ASP A 814 -5.17 -36.86 12.13
CA ASP A 814 -4.20 -35.92 12.69
C ASP A 814 -4.59 -34.46 12.38
N PHE A 815 -5.17 -34.20 11.20
CA PHE A 815 -5.70 -32.88 10.87
C PHE A 815 -6.90 -32.49 11.75
N LEU A 816 -7.73 -33.45 12.15
CA LEU A 816 -8.84 -33.20 13.08
C LEU A 816 -8.32 -32.83 14.48
N THR A 817 -7.27 -33.52 14.95
CA THR A 817 -6.60 -33.19 16.21
C THR A 817 -5.93 -31.82 16.16
N ALA A 818 -5.26 -31.48 15.05
CA ALA A 818 -4.69 -30.16 14.84
C ALA A 818 -5.78 -29.07 14.86
N ALA A 819 -6.91 -29.28 14.20
CA ALA A 819 -8.04 -28.36 14.22
C ALA A 819 -8.62 -28.15 15.63
N GLN A 820 -8.74 -29.21 16.43
CA GLN A 820 -9.18 -29.13 17.83
C GLN A 820 -8.23 -28.30 18.70
N ALA A 821 -6.92 -28.40 18.46
CA ALA A 821 -5.92 -27.62 19.21
C ALA A 821 -6.01 -26.10 18.96
N LEU A 822 -6.57 -25.66 17.83
CA LEU A 822 -6.72 -24.25 17.48
C LEU A 822 -7.95 -23.59 18.15
N VAL A 823 -8.91 -24.38 18.63
CA VAL A 823 -10.21 -23.87 19.12
C VAL A 823 -10.07 -22.83 20.23
N PRO A 824 -9.27 -23.02 21.30
CA PRO A 824 -9.18 -22.03 22.38
C PRO A 824 -8.66 -20.67 21.89
N GLY A 825 -7.68 -20.69 20.98
CA GLY A 825 -7.12 -19.48 20.39
C GLY A 825 -8.10 -18.76 19.47
N ALA A 826 -8.85 -19.51 18.65
CA ALA A 826 -9.91 -18.96 17.81
C ALA A 826 -11.01 -18.27 18.63
N VAL A 827 -11.41 -18.85 19.76
CA VAL A 827 -12.38 -18.24 20.70
C VAL A 827 -11.80 -16.98 21.34
N SER A 828 -10.52 -16.98 21.72
CA SER A 828 -9.88 -15.77 22.25
C SER A 828 -9.89 -14.61 21.25
N VAL A 829 -9.73 -14.88 19.95
CA VAL A 829 -9.89 -13.85 18.90
C VAL A 829 -11.35 -13.34 18.85
N ALA A 830 -12.33 -14.22 19.00
CA ALA A 830 -13.76 -13.84 19.02
C ALA A 830 -14.15 -13.00 20.25
N GLU A 831 -13.44 -13.14 21.37
CA GLU A 831 -13.66 -12.36 22.60
C GLU A 831 -12.86 -11.06 22.65
N SER A 832 -11.83 -10.92 21.81
CA SER A 832 -10.87 -9.83 21.90
C SER A 832 -11.49 -8.48 21.56
N ALA A 833 -11.53 -7.59 22.55
CA ALA A 833 -11.81 -6.17 22.38
C ALA A 833 -10.48 -5.39 22.36
N SER A 834 -10.08 -4.84 21.20
CA SER A 834 -8.87 -4.01 21.15
C SER A 834 -9.09 -2.69 21.90
N ASN A 835 -8.72 -2.64 23.19
CA ASN A 835 -8.80 -1.43 24.01
C ASN A 835 -7.49 -0.62 23.93
N ARG A 836 -7.41 0.31 22.99
CA ARG A 836 -6.34 1.32 22.95
C ARG A 836 -6.89 2.65 23.48
N PRO A 837 -6.25 3.29 24.48
CA PRO A 837 -6.69 4.59 24.99
C PRO A 837 -6.88 5.60 23.86
N GLY A 838 -8.04 6.23 23.79
CA GLY A 838 -8.37 7.23 22.75
C GLY A 838 -8.79 6.66 21.38
N ARG A 839 -8.93 5.34 21.22
CA ARG A 839 -9.57 4.72 20.05
C ARG A 839 -10.81 3.92 20.47
N PRO A 840 -11.87 3.89 19.64
CA PRO A 840 -13.03 3.04 19.91
C PRO A 840 -12.60 1.57 19.99
N VAL A 841 -13.16 0.86 20.96
CA VAL A 841 -13.00 -0.59 21.09
C VAL A 841 -13.53 -1.24 19.82
N ARG A 842 -12.69 -2.02 19.14
CA ARG A 842 -13.09 -2.80 17.97
C ARG A 842 -13.47 -4.20 18.42
N ILE A 843 -14.69 -4.60 18.07
CA ILE A 843 -15.30 -5.91 18.38
C ILE A 843 -15.37 -6.70 17.07
N PRO A 844 -15.20 -8.03 17.08
CA PRO A 844 -15.43 -8.87 15.91
C PRO A 844 -16.81 -8.70 15.28
N HIS A 845 -16.89 -8.93 13.98
CA HIS A 845 -18.16 -9.01 13.26
C HIS A 845 -18.99 -10.21 13.77
N ALA A 846 -20.31 -10.14 13.64
CA ALA A 846 -21.22 -11.21 14.06
C ALA A 846 -21.58 -12.18 12.93
N ASP A 847 -21.28 -11.83 11.68
CA ASP A 847 -21.70 -12.54 10.48
C ASP A 847 -20.85 -13.80 10.18
N VAL A 848 -21.21 -14.51 9.10
CA VAL A 848 -20.48 -15.71 8.65
C VAL A 848 -19.13 -15.42 7.97
N PRO A 849 -19.00 -14.44 7.07
CA PRO A 849 -17.77 -14.17 6.33
C PRO A 849 -16.50 -14.04 7.19
N LEU A 850 -16.56 -13.11 8.13
CA LEU A 850 -15.44 -12.65 8.95
C LEU A 850 -15.68 -12.88 10.45
N GLY A 851 -16.94 -13.06 10.83
CA GLY A 851 -17.41 -12.96 12.19
C GLY A 851 -17.60 -14.27 12.95
N THR A 852 -18.25 -14.15 14.11
CA THR A 852 -18.45 -15.24 15.06
C THR A 852 -19.41 -16.33 14.60
N ALA A 853 -20.40 -16.01 13.75
CA ALA A 853 -21.29 -17.02 13.16
C ALA A 853 -20.54 -17.95 12.19
N GLY A 854 -19.51 -17.45 11.52
CA GLY A 854 -18.65 -18.28 10.66
C GLY A 854 -17.83 -19.28 11.46
N LEU A 855 -17.29 -18.83 12.61
CA LEU A 855 -16.52 -19.68 13.50
C LEU A 855 -17.43 -20.76 14.09
N LEU A 856 -18.66 -20.40 14.46
CA LEU A 856 -19.68 -21.34 14.89
C LEU A 856 -19.92 -22.46 13.84
N LEU A 857 -20.12 -22.08 12.57
CA LEU A 857 -20.30 -23.05 11.48
C LEU A 857 -19.10 -24.00 11.33
N ASN A 858 -17.88 -23.47 11.41
CA ASN A 858 -16.65 -24.25 11.28
C ASN A 858 -16.43 -25.19 12.49
N LEU A 859 -16.85 -24.79 13.68
CA LEU A 859 -16.82 -25.66 14.87
C LEU A 859 -17.89 -26.75 14.82
N LEU A 860 -19.08 -26.48 14.26
CA LEU A 860 -20.08 -27.53 14.00
C LEU A 860 -19.53 -28.57 13.04
N ARG A 861 -18.83 -28.14 11.97
CA ARG A 861 -18.14 -29.06 11.06
C ARG A 861 -17.08 -29.89 11.77
N LEU A 862 -16.22 -29.26 12.56
CA LEU A 862 -15.19 -29.97 13.32
C LEU A 862 -15.83 -31.00 14.26
N ARG A 863 -16.91 -30.64 14.96
CA ARG A 863 -17.66 -31.55 15.83
C ARG A 863 -18.27 -32.72 15.06
N ARG A 864 -18.78 -32.50 13.85
CA ARG A 864 -19.30 -33.56 12.98
C ARG A 864 -18.19 -34.52 12.54
N ALA A 865 -17.02 -34.00 12.18
CA ALA A 865 -15.90 -34.81 11.68
C ALA A 865 -15.14 -35.56 12.80
N ALA A 866 -14.88 -34.89 13.93
CA ALA A 866 -14.09 -35.44 15.03
C ALA A 866 -14.92 -36.15 16.11
N GLY A 867 -16.25 -36.03 16.07
CA GLY A 867 -17.18 -36.58 17.05
C GLY A 867 -17.63 -35.57 18.11
N ALA A 868 -18.81 -35.83 18.69
CA ALA A 868 -19.38 -35.04 19.78
C ALA A 868 -18.63 -35.28 21.11
N GLY A 869 -18.68 -34.29 22.02
CA GLY A 869 -18.15 -34.43 23.39
C GLY A 869 -16.74 -33.88 23.61
N HIS A 870 -16.12 -33.25 22.60
CA HIS A 870 -14.89 -32.48 22.82
C HIS A 870 -15.21 -31.20 23.62
N ALA A 871 -14.72 -31.14 24.85
CA ALA A 871 -15.17 -30.16 25.84
C ALA A 871 -15.00 -28.69 25.40
N ASP A 872 -13.87 -28.35 24.77
CA ASP A 872 -13.60 -26.97 24.33
C ASP A 872 -14.41 -26.61 23.09
N THR A 873 -14.62 -27.55 22.16
CA THR A 873 -15.46 -27.32 20.97
C THR A 873 -16.93 -27.14 21.34
N ASP A 874 -17.46 -28.02 22.20
CA ASP A 874 -18.85 -27.90 22.66
C ASP A 874 -19.06 -26.63 23.51
N ARG A 875 -18.07 -26.22 24.33
CA ARG A 875 -18.13 -24.95 25.07
C ARG A 875 -18.15 -23.75 24.12
N ALA A 876 -17.26 -23.73 23.14
CA ALA A 876 -17.18 -22.67 22.14
C ALA A 876 -18.47 -22.55 21.33
N ILE A 877 -19.06 -23.67 20.90
CA ILE A 877 -20.35 -23.68 20.18
C ILE A 877 -21.45 -23.07 21.04
N ARG A 878 -21.59 -23.46 22.32
CA ARG A 878 -22.60 -22.87 23.23
C ARG A 878 -22.47 -21.36 23.33
N GLN A 879 -21.23 -20.88 23.51
CA GLN A 879 -20.95 -19.47 23.68
C GLN A 879 -21.23 -18.66 22.41
N LEU A 880 -20.74 -19.12 21.26
CA LEU A 880 -20.93 -18.43 19.98
C LEU A 880 -22.41 -18.46 19.55
N ALA A 881 -23.11 -19.57 19.79
CA ALA A 881 -24.55 -19.67 19.53
C ALA A 881 -25.37 -18.71 20.40
N ALA A 882 -25.04 -18.56 21.70
CA ALA A 882 -25.68 -17.57 22.55
C ALA A 882 -25.47 -16.14 22.02
N GLY A 883 -24.23 -15.80 21.63
CA GLY A 883 -23.94 -14.52 21.00
C GLY A 883 -24.69 -14.31 19.68
N ALA A 884 -24.82 -15.35 18.85
CA ALA A 884 -25.59 -15.29 17.61
C ALA A 884 -27.09 -15.04 17.85
N ILE A 885 -27.69 -15.64 18.90
CA ILE A 885 -29.09 -15.40 19.27
C ILE A 885 -29.30 -13.94 19.67
N ASP A 886 -28.38 -13.36 20.44
CA ASP A 886 -28.45 -11.96 20.87
C ASP A 886 -28.35 -10.99 19.69
N ARG A 887 -27.55 -11.34 18.67
CA ARG A 887 -27.35 -10.55 17.44
C ARG A 887 -28.43 -10.77 16.37
N LEU A 888 -29.29 -11.78 16.58
CA LEU A 888 -30.53 -12.08 15.87
C LEU A 888 -31.25 -10.83 15.32
N ALA A 889 -31.56 -9.94 16.25
CA ALA A 889 -32.49 -8.82 16.07
C ALA A 889 -31.80 -7.48 15.75
N ASP A 890 -30.47 -7.45 15.64
CA ASP A 890 -29.72 -6.23 15.36
C ASP A 890 -29.84 -5.86 13.86
N GLU A 891 -30.28 -4.65 13.54
CA GLU A 891 -30.17 -4.12 12.18
C GLU A 891 -28.69 -3.98 11.80
N HIS A 892 -28.23 -4.77 10.83
CA HIS A 892 -26.86 -4.73 10.35
C HIS A 892 -26.75 -4.02 9.00
N THR A 893 -25.66 -3.26 8.84
CA THR A 893 -25.31 -2.62 7.57
C THR A 893 -24.93 -3.68 6.54
N ALA A 894 -25.46 -3.53 5.32
CA ALA A 894 -25.09 -4.39 4.19
C ALA A 894 -23.57 -4.30 3.93
N PHE A 895 -22.92 -5.46 3.80
CA PHE A 895 -21.49 -5.57 3.52
C PHE A 895 -21.29 -6.04 2.08
N ASP A 896 -20.39 -5.48 1.28
CA ASP A 896 -20.27 -5.81 -0.16
C ASP A 896 -19.78 -7.27 -0.44
N PHE A 897 -19.54 -8.06 0.61
CA PHE A 897 -19.32 -9.51 0.54
C PHE A 897 -20.56 -10.31 0.07
N LEU A 898 -21.73 -9.66 0.07
CA LEU A 898 -23.07 -10.24 -0.08
C LEU A 898 -23.37 -10.87 -1.45
N GLU A 899 -22.48 -10.76 -2.44
CA GLU A 899 -22.65 -11.46 -3.72
C GLU A 899 -21.91 -12.80 -3.78
N LEU A 900 -21.10 -13.19 -2.79
CA LEU A 900 -20.37 -14.46 -2.83
C LEU A 900 -20.89 -15.52 -1.85
N VAL A 901 -21.30 -15.13 -0.65
CA VAL A 901 -21.77 -16.03 0.41
C VAL A 901 -22.82 -15.34 1.30
N PRO A 902 -23.49 -16.05 2.23
CA PRO A 902 -24.31 -15.44 3.27
C PRO A 902 -23.52 -14.45 4.14
N GLY A 903 -24.00 -13.21 4.28
CA GLY A 903 -23.52 -12.20 5.22
C GLY A 903 -24.64 -11.59 6.07
N GLY A 904 -24.27 -10.69 6.99
CA GLY A 904 -25.23 -9.98 7.84
C GLY A 904 -26.11 -10.88 8.71
N THR A 905 -27.31 -10.40 9.05
CA THR A 905 -28.30 -11.10 9.90
C THR A 905 -28.80 -12.40 9.29
N ASP A 906 -29.01 -12.42 7.97
CA ASP A 906 -29.40 -13.64 7.23
C ASP A 906 -28.40 -14.78 7.44
N SER A 907 -27.11 -14.48 7.45
CA SER A 907 -26.07 -15.47 7.72
C SER A 907 -26.07 -15.99 9.15
N ILE A 908 -26.43 -15.14 10.12
CA ILE A 908 -26.59 -15.52 11.53
C ILE A 908 -27.78 -16.48 11.67
N ALA A 909 -28.89 -16.19 10.99
CA ALA A 909 -30.05 -17.08 10.94
C ALA A 909 -29.68 -18.46 10.39
N ALA A 910 -28.97 -18.51 9.25
CA ALA A 910 -28.50 -19.76 8.66
C ALA A 910 -27.57 -20.54 9.61
N ALA A 911 -26.65 -19.87 10.31
CA ALA A 911 -25.77 -20.51 11.29
C ALA A 911 -26.52 -21.09 12.49
N LEU A 912 -27.54 -20.37 13.00
CA LEU A 912 -28.42 -20.86 14.06
C LEU A 912 -29.29 -22.03 13.60
N ALA A 913 -29.82 -21.99 12.38
CA ALA A 913 -30.58 -23.08 11.80
C ALA A 913 -29.75 -24.37 11.72
N ARG A 914 -28.48 -24.26 11.31
CA ARG A 914 -27.55 -25.40 11.30
C ARG A 914 -27.20 -25.89 12.71
N THR A 915 -27.03 -24.97 13.66
CA THR A 915 -26.80 -25.32 15.07
C THR A 915 -28.00 -26.10 15.64
N LEU A 916 -29.22 -25.67 15.34
CA LEU A 916 -30.46 -26.34 15.76
C LEU A 916 -30.59 -27.73 15.15
N ALA A 917 -30.19 -27.90 13.88
CA ALA A 917 -30.23 -29.19 13.19
C ALA A 917 -29.18 -30.18 13.73
N GLU A 918 -27.94 -29.72 13.97
CA GLU A 918 -26.80 -30.61 14.25
C GLU A 918 -26.45 -30.76 15.74
N ALA A 919 -26.79 -29.76 16.55
CA ALA A 919 -26.41 -29.69 17.95
C ALA A 919 -27.47 -28.99 18.83
N PRO A 920 -28.76 -29.37 18.77
CA PRO A 920 -29.82 -28.71 19.53
C PRO A 920 -29.56 -28.72 21.04
N ALA A 921 -28.92 -29.77 21.57
CA ALA A 921 -28.55 -29.87 22.99
C ALA A 921 -27.49 -28.84 23.45
N LEU A 922 -26.85 -28.12 22.53
CA LEU A 922 -25.91 -27.03 22.84
C LEU A 922 -26.60 -25.65 22.80
N LEU A 923 -27.88 -25.58 22.45
CA LEU A 923 -28.68 -24.36 22.56
C LEU A 923 -29.36 -24.32 23.94
N ALA A 924 -29.45 -23.13 24.54
CA ALA A 924 -30.14 -22.93 25.81
C ALA A 924 -31.66 -23.16 25.69
N ASP A 925 -32.25 -22.69 24.59
CA ASP A 925 -33.66 -22.87 24.25
C ASP A 925 -33.82 -23.13 22.74
N PRO A 926 -33.82 -24.41 22.31
CA PRO A 926 -33.97 -24.76 20.89
C PRO A 926 -35.31 -24.32 20.27
N GLU A 927 -36.38 -24.25 21.06
CA GLU A 927 -37.71 -23.87 20.55
C GLU A 927 -37.82 -22.36 20.32
N ASP A 928 -37.23 -21.54 21.20
CA ASP A 928 -37.10 -20.08 20.96
C ASP A 928 -36.31 -19.80 19.67
N VAL A 929 -35.19 -20.51 19.45
CA VAL A 929 -34.41 -20.38 18.21
C VAL A 929 -35.26 -20.74 17.00
N ARG A 930 -36.01 -21.85 17.04
CA ARG A 930 -36.91 -22.25 15.94
C ARG A 930 -37.97 -21.18 15.65
N ALA A 931 -38.58 -20.61 16.69
CA ALA A 931 -39.59 -19.57 16.56
C ALA A 931 -39.02 -18.29 15.92
N ARG A 932 -37.81 -17.88 16.34
CA ARG A 932 -37.11 -16.72 15.75
C ARG A 932 -36.74 -16.94 14.30
N LEU A 933 -36.27 -18.14 13.93
CA LEU A 933 -35.93 -18.47 12.54
C LEU A 933 -37.16 -18.43 11.63
N HIS A 934 -38.31 -18.96 12.07
CA HIS A 934 -39.55 -18.89 11.31
C HIS A 934 -40.09 -17.45 11.18
N ALA A 935 -39.81 -16.60 12.17
CA ALA A 935 -40.16 -15.17 12.13
C ALA A 935 -39.20 -14.33 11.27
N HIS A 936 -37.99 -14.83 11.01
CA HIS A 936 -36.99 -14.14 10.19
C HIS A 936 -37.48 -14.00 8.75
N ARG A 937 -37.07 -12.91 8.08
CA ARG A 937 -37.38 -12.65 6.67
C ARG A 937 -36.07 -12.43 5.94
N PHE A 938 -35.79 -13.28 4.96
CA PHE A 938 -34.51 -13.25 4.26
C PHE A 938 -34.53 -12.16 3.18
N ALA A 939 -33.39 -11.49 2.98
CA ALA A 939 -33.24 -10.49 1.92
C ALA A 939 -33.01 -11.15 0.55
N THR A 940 -34.02 -11.87 0.04
CA THR A 940 -33.96 -12.67 -1.21
C THR A 940 -33.69 -11.86 -2.49
N GLY A 941 -33.79 -10.53 -2.43
CA GLY A 941 -33.32 -9.64 -3.50
C GLY A 941 -31.79 -9.64 -3.67
N THR A 942 -31.03 -10.13 -2.69
CA THR A 942 -29.56 -10.23 -2.73
C THR A 942 -29.13 -11.70 -2.77
N ARG A 943 -28.00 -12.01 -3.41
CA ARG A 943 -27.49 -13.38 -3.46
C ARG A 943 -27.22 -13.98 -2.08
N SER A 944 -26.64 -13.18 -1.18
CA SER A 944 -26.43 -13.57 0.21
C SER A 944 -27.73 -14.03 0.89
N GLY A 945 -28.80 -13.24 0.80
CA GLY A 945 -30.07 -13.58 1.42
C GLY A 945 -30.69 -14.83 0.81
N ARG A 946 -30.57 -15.02 -0.51
CA ARG A 946 -30.97 -16.26 -1.19
C ARG A 946 -30.19 -17.48 -0.68
N LEU A 947 -28.86 -17.39 -0.59
CA LEU A 947 -28.03 -18.48 -0.07
C LEU A 947 -28.34 -18.82 1.39
N ALA A 948 -28.56 -17.82 2.24
CA ALA A 948 -28.92 -18.01 3.63
C ALA A 948 -30.32 -18.66 3.80
N CYS A 949 -31.28 -18.22 2.99
CA CYS A 949 -32.62 -18.78 2.90
C CYS A 949 -32.57 -20.26 2.51
N LEU A 950 -31.84 -20.57 1.42
CA LEU A 950 -31.63 -21.93 0.96
C LEU A 950 -30.91 -22.78 2.02
N ASP A 951 -29.86 -22.26 2.63
CA ASP A 951 -29.11 -22.99 3.65
C ASP A 951 -29.94 -23.32 4.90
N THR A 952 -30.85 -22.41 5.27
CA THR A 952 -31.83 -22.63 6.34
C THR A 952 -32.81 -23.73 5.96
N ALA A 953 -33.36 -23.68 4.74
CA ALA A 953 -34.27 -24.70 4.23
C ALA A 953 -33.60 -26.09 4.14
N VAL A 954 -32.35 -26.18 3.69
CA VAL A 954 -31.60 -27.45 3.69
C VAL A 954 -31.35 -27.96 5.12
N SER A 955 -31.17 -27.06 6.11
CA SER A 955 -30.89 -27.46 7.51
C SER A 955 -32.12 -28.00 8.24
N LEU A 956 -33.27 -27.34 8.07
CA LEU A 956 -34.46 -27.56 8.91
C LEU A 956 -35.69 -28.05 8.14
N GLY A 957 -35.66 -28.03 6.80
CA GLY A 957 -36.82 -28.25 5.94
C GLY A 957 -37.35 -26.96 5.33
N ALA A 958 -38.00 -27.06 4.17
CA ALA A 958 -38.56 -25.90 3.45
C ALA A 958 -39.69 -25.20 4.22
N ASP A 959 -40.38 -25.90 5.12
CA ASP A 959 -41.41 -25.35 6.01
C ASP A 959 -40.85 -24.48 7.15
N ALA A 960 -39.54 -24.52 7.38
CA ALA A 960 -38.87 -23.64 8.34
C ALA A 960 -38.65 -22.21 7.82
N VAL A 961 -38.94 -21.96 6.54
CA VAL A 961 -38.74 -20.67 5.86
C VAL A 961 -40.06 -20.20 5.24
N ASP A 962 -40.23 -18.89 5.09
CA ASP A 962 -41.42 -18.33 4.44
C ASP A 962 -41.50 -18.80 2.97
N GLY A 963 -42.66 -19.35 2.57
CA GLY A 963 -42.87 -19.84 1.21
C GLY A 963 -42.76 -18.77 0.13
N ALA A 964 -42.99 -17.49 0.46
CA ALA A 964 -42.79 -16.38 -0.46
C ALA A 964 -41.31 -16.14 -0.77
N ASP A 965 -40.44 -16.30 0.24
CA ASP A 965 -38.99 -16.18 0.07
C ASP A 965 -38.47 -17.29 -0.84
N LEU A 966 -38.92 -18.53 -0.64
CA LEU A 966 -38.55 -19.68 -1.49
C LEU A 966 -39.07 -19.56 -2.93
N GLY A 967 -40.29 -19.03 -3.11
CA GLY A 967 -40.89 -18.81 -4.42
C GLY A 967 -40.11 -17.83 -5.31
N ALA A 968 -39.37 -16.90 -4.72
CA ALA A 968 -38.55 -15.92 -5.44
C ALA A 968 -37.22 -16.49 -5.97
N LEU A 969 -36.89 -17.76 -5.67
CA LEU A 969 -35.57 -18.36 -5.95
C LEU A 969 -35.52 -19.23 -7.20
N ALA A 970 -36.45 -19.06 -8.15
CA ALA A 970 -36.51 -19.85 -9.37
C ALA A 970 -35.21 -19.65 -10.21
N PRO A 971 -34.46 -20.72 -10.52
CA PRO A 971 -33.23 -20.59 -11.28
C PRO A 971 -33.49 -20.31 -12.77
N PRO A 972 -32.61 -19.57 -13.46
CA PRO A 972 -32.80 -19.24 -14.88
C PRO A 972 -32.69 -20.49 -15.77
N VAL A 973 -33.60 -20.61 -16.73
CA VAL A 973 -33.72 -21.81 -17.60
C VAL A 973 -34.01 -21.47 -19.07
N THR A 974 -34.08 -20.19 -19.43
CA THR A 974 -34.31 -19.74 -20.81
C THR A 974 -33.02 -19.34 -21.52
N GLY A 975 -33.00 -19.47 -22.85
CA GLY A 975 -31.86 -19.06 -23.67
C GLY A 975 -31.37 -17.63 -23.43
N PRO A 976 -32.24 -16.61 -23.42
CA PRO A 976 -31.83 -15.22 -23.16
C PRO A 976 -31.28 -14.98 -21.76
N GLU A 977 -31.86 -15.62 -20.73
CA GLU A 977 -31.39 -15.50 -19.36
C GLU A 977 -29.95 -16.02 -19.25
N LEU A 978 -29.70 -17.26 -19.69
CA LEU A 978 -28.35 -17.84 -19.63
C LEU A 978 -27.34 -17.08 -20.50
N ALA A 979 -27.75 -16.58 -21.66
CA ALA A 979 -26.86 -15.81 -22.54
C ALA A 979 -26.46 -14.44 -21.95
N ALA A 980 -27.31 -13.85 -21.11
CA ALA A 980 -27.04 -12.56 -20.46
C ALA A 980 -26.11 -12.68 -19.24
N LEU A 981 -25.96 -13.89 -18.67
CA LEU A 981 -25.10 -14.12 -17.51
C LEU A 981 -23.62 -14.17 -17.90
N THR A 982 -22.79 -13.51 -17.09
CA THR A 982 -21.32 -13.62 -17.10
C THR A 982 -20.85 -15.00 -16.65
N GLY A 983 -19.56 -15.31 -16.81
CA GLY A 983 -19.00 -16.58 -16.34
C GLY A 983 -19.18 -16.77 -14.83
N ARG A 984 -18.93 -15.74 -14.01
CA ARG A 984 -19.15 -15.80 -12.57
C ARG A 984 -20.62 -15.88 -12.21
N ALA A 985 -21.49 -15.17 -12.92
CA ALA A 985 -22.93 -15.21 -12.64
C ALA A 985 -23.53 -16.59 -12.97
N LEU A 986 -23.06 -17.27 -14.02
CA LEU A 986 -23.41 -18.67 -14.31
C LEU A 986 -22.97 -19.61 -13.18
N LEU A 987 -21.72 -19.50 -12.74
CA LEU A 987 -21.18 -20.28 -11.62
C LEU A 987 -22.00 -20.05 -10.32
N ALA A 988 -22.29 -18.79 -10.03
CA ALA A 988 -23.04 -18.36 -8.86
C ALA A 988 -24.48 -18.93 -8.87
N ALA A 989 -25.20 -18.77 -9.99
CA ALA A 989 -26.56 -19.26 -10.18
C ALA A 989 -26.62 -20.79 -10.17
N ALA A 990 -25.65 -21.48 -10.76
CA ALA A 990 -25.59 -22.95 -10.73
C ALA A 990 -25.38 -23.48 -9.31
N THR A 991 -24.56 -22.78 -8.51
CA THR A 991 -24.33 -23.12 -7.10
C THR A 991 -25.60 -22.94 -6.27
N GLU A 992 -26.35 -21.86 -6.49
CA GLU A 992 -27.67 -21.62 -5.85
C GLU A 992 -28.68 -22.69 -6.25
N ALA A 993 -28.77 -23.01 -7.54
CA ALA A 993 -29.69 -24.01 -8.07
C ALA A 993 -29.42 -25.40 -7.47
N LEU A 994 -28.15 -25.80 -7.31
CA LEU A 994 -27.82 -27.06 -6.62
C LEU A 994 -28.23 -27.05 -5.14
N THR A 995 -28.09 -25.91 -4.44
CA THR A 995 -28.55 -25.78 -3.05
C THR A 995 -30.07 -25.80 -2.95
N ALA A 996 -30.78 -25.23 -3.93
CA ALA A 996 -32.23 -25.33 -4.06
C ALA A 996 -32.70 -26.79 -4.27
N ALA A 997 -31.97 -27.55 -5.08
CA ALA A 997 -32.23 -28.98 -5.27
C ALA A 997 -32.02 -29.78 -3.97
N GLU A 998 -30.98 -29.48 -3.19
CA GLU A 998 -30.76 -30.09 -1.87
C GLU A 998 -31.89 -29.77 -0.87
N ALA A 999 -32.53 -28.61 -1.00
CA ALA A 999 -33.70 -28.24 -0.21
C ALA A 999 -35.01 -28.91 -0.70
N GLY A 1000 -34.96 -29.66 -1.79
CA GLY A 1000 -36.12 -30.33 -2.39
C GLY A 1000 -37.08 -29.40 -3.13
N LEU A 1001 -36.60 -28.24 -3.61
CA LEU A 1001 -37.43 -27.26 -4.32
C LEU A 1001 -37.68 -27.68 -5.78
N VAL A 1002 -38.93 -27.54 -6.21
CA VAL A 1002 -39.38 -27.78 -7.59
C VAL A 1002 -40.07 -26.51 -8.10
N HIS A 1003 -39.74 -26.08 -9.30
CA HIS A 1003 -40.20 -24.84 -9.91
C HIS A 1003 -41.08 -25.11 -11.15
N THR A 1004 -41.96 -24.18 -11.48
CA THR A 1004 -42.77 -24.21 -12.71
C THR A 1004 -42.14 -23.35 -13.80
N LEU A 1005 -42.17 -23.81 -15.05
CA LEU A 1005 -41.82 -22.96 -16.18
C LEU A 1005 -42.82 -21.80 -16.32
N PRO A 1006 -42.38 -20.60 -16.72
CA PRO A 1006 -43.27 -19.51 -17.07
C PRO A 1006 -44.24 -19.92 -18.20
N GLU A 1007 -45.52 -19.50 -18.12
CA GLU A 1007 -46.56 -19.88 -19.08
C GLU A 1007 -46.26 -19.46 -20.54
N ASP A 1008 -45.38 -18.46 -20.75
CA ASP A 1008 -44.96 -17.93 -22.06
C ASP A 1008 -43.54 -18.38 -22.51
N ALA A 1009 -42.98 -19.46 -21.94
CA ALA A 1009 -41.58 -19.84 -22.14
C ALA A 1009 -41.28 -20.55 -23.48
N ALA A 1010 -41.58 -19.90 -24.62
CA ALA A 1010 -41.21 -20.39 -25.96
C ALA A 1010 -39.69 -20.61 -26.16
N GLU A 1011 -38.88 -20.07 -25.25
CA GLU A 1011 -37.40 -20.15 -25.25
C GLU A 1011 -36.83 -20.93 -24.04
N ALA A 1012 -37.65 -21.72 -23.34
CA ALA A 1012 -37.18 -22.64 -22.29
C ALA A 1012 -36.26 -23.73 -22.87
N LEU A 1013 -35.20 -24.06 -22.13
CA LEU A 1013 -34.21 -25.05 -22.53
C LEU A 1013 -34.46 -26.45 -21.93
N LEU A 1014 -35.33 -26.57 -20.92
CA LEU A 1014 -35.71 -27.84 -20.27
C LEU A 1014 -37.02 -28.41 -20.84
N PRO A 1015 -37.17 -29.75 -20.88
CA PRO A 1015 -38.40 -30.40 -21.31
C PRO A 1015 -39.44 -30.46 -20.17
N GLY A 1016 -40.66 -29.99 -20.43
CA GLY A 1016 -41.82 -30.16 -19.53
C GLY A 1016 -42.12 -28.97 -18.62
N PRO A 1017 -43.26 -28.96 -17.91
CA PRO A 1017 -43.76 -27.77 -17.20
C PRO A 1017 -43.12 -27.53 -15.82
N PHE A 1018 -42.36 -28.50 -15.29
CA PHE A 1018 -41.69 -28.43 -13.99
C PHE A 1018 -40.22 -28.78 -14.14
N TYR A 1019 -39.39 -28.22 -13.26
CA TYR A 1019 -37.96 -28.53 -13.20
C TYR A 1019 -37.43 -28.38 -11.77
N ASP A 1020 -36.35 -29.08 -11.46
CA ASP A 1020 -35.60 -28.90 -10.23
C ASP A 1020 -34.31 -28.08 -10.44
N GLY A 1021 -33.66 -27.72 -9.33
CA GLY A 1021 -32.42 -26.95 -9.38
C GLY A 1021 -31.22 -27.71 -9.97
N ARG A 1022 -31.22 -29.04 -9.98
CA ARG A 1022 -30.12 -29.85 -10.56
C ARG A 1022 -30.20 -29.85 -12.08
N GLU A 1023 -31.40 -29.91 -12.65
CA GLU A 1023 -31.63 -29.76 -14.09
C GLU A 1023 -31.21 -28.36 -14.57
N ALA A 1024 -31.57 -27.30 -13.83
CA ALA A 1024 -31.15 -25.94 -14.14
C ALA A 1024 -29.62 -25.76 -14.04
N ALA A 1025 -28.99 -26.28 -12.99
CA ALA A 1025 -27.53 -26.23 -12.84
C ALA A 1025 -26.81 -26.98 -13.97
N ALA A 1026 -27.34 -28.10 -14.45
CA ALA A 1026 -26.77 -28.86 -15.56
C ALA A 1026 -26.73 -28.04 -16.87
N LEU A 1027 -27.75 -27.21 -17.13
CA LEU A 1027 -27.75 -26.28 -18.27
C LEU A 1027 -26.66 -25.21 -18.14
N MET A 1028 -26.55 -24.59 -16.96
CA MET A 1028 -25.55 -23.54 -16.71
C MET A 1028 -24.13 -24.09 -16.81
N VAL A 1029 -23.88 -25.29 -16.29
CA VAL A 1029 -22.58 -25.97 -16.42
C VAL A 1029 -22.28 -26.35 -17.88
N ARG A 1030 -23.28 -26.79 -18.65
CA ARG A 1030 -23.10 -27.04 -20.09
C ARG A 1030 -22.68 -25.77 -20.83
N GLU A 1031 -23.27 -24.63 -20.48
CA GLU A 1031 -22.90 -23.33 -21.05
C GLU A 1031 -21.46 -22.95 -20.66
N LEU A 1032 -21.09 -23.06 -19.38
CA LEU A 1032 -19.71 -22.84 -18.92
C LEU A 1032 -18.69 -23.69 -19.69
N LEU A 1033 -18.94 -24.99 -19.83
CA LEU A 1033 -18.08 -25.91 -20.59
C LEU A 1033 -18.00 -25.54 -22.07
N THR A 1034 -19.06 -24.96 -22.63
CA THR A 1034 -19.10 -24.54 -24.04
C THR A 1034 -18.28 -23.26 -24.23
N ARG A 1035 -18.45 -22.27 -23.35
CA ARG A 1035 -17.63 -21.04 -23.35
C ARG A 1035 -16.16 -21.35 -23.18
N HIS A 1036 -15.80 -22.23 -22.24
CA HIS A 1036 -14.42 -22.63 -22.04
C HIS A 1036 -13.80 -23.26 -23.30
N ARG A 1037 -14.52 -24.15 -23.98
CA ARG A 1037 -14.07 -24.74 -25.25
C ARG A 1037 -13.89 -23.72 -26.38
N LEU A 1038 -14.69 -22.66 -26.40
CA LEU A 1038 -14.62 -21.62 -27.43
C LEU A 1038 -13.50 -20.61 -27.18
N HIS A 1039 -13.26 -20.25 -25.91
CA HIS A 1039 -12.37 -19.15 -25.55
C HIS A 1039 -11.03 -19.61 -24.93
N GLY A 1040 -10.93 -20.85 -24.49
CA GLY A 1040 -9.74 -21.38 -23.81
C GLY A 1040 -9.58 -20.94 -22.36
N THR A 1041 -10.49 -20.12 -21.83
CA THR A 1041 -10.56 -19.66 -20.43
C THR A 1041 -11.95 -19.86 -19.85
N TRP A 1042 -12.05 -20.07 -18.54
CA TRP A 1042 -13.32 -20.20 -17.83
C TRP A 1042 -14.08 -18.87 -17.67
N PHE A 1043 -13.37 -17.73 -17.71
CA PHE A 1043 -13.95 -16.40 -17.49
C PHE A 1043 -13.55 -15.44 -18.61
N PRO A 1044 -14.03 -15.64 -19.85
CA PRO A 1044 -13.69 -14.79 -21.00
C PRO A 1044 -14.17 -13.33 -20.87
N ASP A 1045 -15.08 -13.08 -19.93
CA ASP A 1045 -15.62 -11.77 -19.57
C ASP A 1045 -14.79 -11.01 -18.50
N ARG A 1046 -13.66 -11.59 -18.09
CA ARG A 1046 -12.65 -10.97 -17.20
C ARG A 1046 -11.31 -10.86 -17.91
N ALA A 1047 -10.48 -9.91 -17.47
CA ALA A 1047 -9.11 -9.77 -17.97
C ALA A 1047 -8.16 -10.78 -17.31
N ALA A 1048 -8.51 -11.31 -16.13
CA ALA A 1048 -7.67 -12.24 -15.39
C ALA A 1048 -7.47 -13.56 -16.12
N HIS A 1049 -6.22 -14.02 -16.18
CA HIS A 1049 -5.90 -15.37 -16.65
C HIS A 1049 -6.26 -16.43 -15.59
N ASP A 1050 -6.71 -17.61 -16.04
CA ASP A 1050 -7.16 -18.72 -15.18
C ASP A 1050 -6.10 -19.15 -14.14
N ALA A 1051 -4.81 -19.09 -14.50
CA ALA A 1051 -3.68 -19.43 -13.63
C ALA A 1051 -3.52 -18.50 -12.41
N VAL A 1052 -4.08 -17.29 -12.43
CA VAL A 1052 -4.05 -16.35 -11.30
C VAL A 1052 -5.44 -16.10 -10.71
N ASN A 1053 -6.52 -16.50 -11.39
CA ASN A 1053 -7.90 -16.43 -10.89
C ASN A 1053 -8.29 -17.73 -10.16
N LEU A 1054 -7.56 -18.05 -9.08
CA LEU A 1054 -7.68 -19.31 -8.34
C LEU A 1054 -8.73 -19.27 -7.21
N GLY A 1055 -9.68 -18.33 -7.24
CA GLY A 1055 -10.71 -18.19 -6.21
C GLY A 1055 -11.60 -19.43 -6.07
N ALA A 1056 -11.83 -19.86 -4.83
CA ALA A 1056 -12.70 -20.99 -4.49
C ALA A 1056 -14.19 -20.64 -4.41
N LEU A 1057 -14.52 -19.34 -4.51
CA LEU A 1057 -15.90 -18.85 -4.59
C LEU A 1057 -16.27 -18.24 -5.95
N ASP A 1058 -15.30 -17.68 -6.68
CA ASP A 1058 -15.54 -16.94 -7.93
C ASP A 1058 -14.46 -17.14 -9.00
N GLY A 1059 -13.57 -18.12 -8.84
CA GLY A 1059 -12.48 -18.44 -9.75
C GLY A 1059 -12.50 -19.88 -10.25
N THR A 1060 -11.38 -20.34 -10.79
CA THR A 1060 -11.26 -21.69 -11.39
C THR A 1060 -11.43 -22.80 -10.36
N VAL A 1061 -11.00 -22.58 -9.11
CA VAL A 1061 -11.23 -23.54 -8.02
C VAL A 1061 -12.73 -23.72 -7.77
N ALA A 1062 -13.50 -22.63 -7.78
CA ALA A 1062 -14.95 -22.67 -7.64
C ALA A 1062 -15.64 -23.46 -8.77
N VAL A 1063 -15.15 -23.33 -10.01
CA VAL A 1063 -15.62 -24.14 -11.15
C VAL A 1063 -15.37 -25.62 -10.89
N GLY A 1064 -14.17 -25.99 -10.45
CA GLY A 1064 -13.84 -27.38 -10.11
C GLY A 1064 -14.78 -27.96 -9.04
N LEU A 1065 -15.04 -27.20 -7.97
CA LEU A 1065 -15.96 -27.58 -6.90
C LEU A 1065 -17.41 -27.72 -7.41
N LEU A 1066 -17.86 -26.82 -8.29
CA LEU A 1066 -19.19 -26.90 -8.91
C LEU A 1066 -19.34 -28.17 -9.77
N LEU A 1067 -18.34 -28.47 -10.60
CA LEU A 1067 -18.35 -29.67 -11.46
C LEU A 1067 -18.43 -30.94 -10.62
N LEU A 1068 -17.67 -31.02 -9.53
CA LEU A 1068 -17.69 -32.16 -8.60
C LEU A 1068 -19.02 -32.27 -7.85
N ARG A 1069 -19.61 -31.15 -7.42
CA ARG A 1069 -20.94 -31.15 -6.77
C ARG A 1069 -22.08 -31.59 -7.69
N LEU A 1070 -22.02 -31.20 -8.97
CA LEU A 1070 -22.98 -31.68 -9.95
C LEU A 1070 -22.78 -33.18 -10.26
N HIS A 1071 -21.53 -33.65 -10.23
CA HIS A 1071 -21.18 -35.06 -10.40
C HIS A 1071 -21.63 -35.93 -9.21
N ASP A 1072 -21.33 -35.51 -7.98
CA ASP A 1072 -21.69 -36.18 -6.74
C ASP A 1072 -22.26 -35.18 -5.73
N ALA A 1073 -23.49 -35.43 -5.27
CA ALA A 1073 -24.17 -34.60 -4.28
C ALA A 1073 -23.51 -34.60 -2.89
N SER A 1074 -22.57 -35.52 -2.62
CA SER A 1074 -21.81 -35.56 -1.37
C SER A 1074 -20.74 -34.47 -1.25
N ALA A 1075 -20.33 -33.88 -2.38
CA ALA A 1075 -19.43 -32.73 -2.43
C ALA A 1075 -20.20 -31.48 -1.99
N ALA A 1076 -19.79 -30.91 -0.85
CA ALA A 1076 -20.57 -29.87 -0.19
C ALA A 1076 -20.23 -28.45 -0.70
N PRO A 1077 -21.20 -27.51 -0.71
CA PRO A 1077 -20.94 -26.13 -1.11
C PRO A 1077 -20.05 -25.39 -0.12
N LEU A 1078 -18.92 -24.90 -0.61
CA LEU A 1078 -18.04 -24.03 0.17
C LEU A 1078 -18.71 -22.68 0.49
N ALA A 1079 -19.56 -22.17 -0.42
CA ALA A 1079 -20.25 -20.88 -0.26
C ALA A 1079 -21.15 -20.79 0.98
N THR A 1080 -21.56 -21.92 1.57
CA THR A 1080 -22.31 -21.96 2.84
C THR A 1080 -21.55 -22.70 3.94
N LEU A 1081 -20.25 -22.99 3.76
CA LEU A 1081 -19.39 -23.74 4.68
C LEU A 1081 -19.96 -25.13 5.07
N ARG A 1082 -20.69 -25.78 4.16
CA ARG A 1082 -21.57 -26.93 4.45
C ARG A 1082 -20.95 -28.30 4.34
#